data_AF-A0A7J4GLJ5-F1
#
_entry.id   AF-A0A7J4GLJ5-F1
#
_cell.length_a   1.000
_cell.length_b   1.000
_cell.length_c   1.000
_cell.angle_alpha   90.00
_cell.angle_beta   90.00
_cell.angle_gamma   90.00
#
_symmetry.space_group_name_H-M   'P 1'
#
loop_
_entity.id
_entity.type
_entity.pdbx_description
1 polymer ?
#
loop_
_entity_poly.entity_id
_entity_poly.type
_entity_poly.pdbx_seq_one_letter_code
_entity_poly.pdbx_strand_id
1 'polypeptide(L)'
;MKAQLLVIILLISITTGIVDASLSSPTFEKNNTSAREADFTVSNPQVVHIHRDEAKGVSLIWHNLKSEQISTDVSMQQSLDSVSVAGLPSEGIEMNSGALGQLLFTLTADSDAALGIQTINLEWRHNSSQELFHSMSINISVDIESSLGWGSAGSTFKINPDTPFSFALNLSNNGTTLDEPLIKLEGDVGWRIQWDLGEEPWNGSLMSIGAGAIGWVNIQVWVPPVINGSPTSGDGLTWTMTATSSLDSAVSSYSFTIIPKTFHNATIDWHQGNISLDPEATGKLQLKVRNVGNSQSRMEIEIMELDQNGLPIGEKADILNVSGWTFRISTEYNASLLAVNTSAFIDISILAPALASGSAGIRVSAYSPSAPARSVSVDMFANIELIRNGSIDLDGLECRSIKPGETCSGSLTVNNSGNFIDSFILFSESPEWLVVNQPSSQISLARGESVEIPGIEITIDEGIEAFTQAEVIWKLRPADGEIVDTLKINISIALDSNWVFEEVVQEVDADGLMTMSCTVKNLGNGKDGLIVVLTVSHYTEHGLSPPDGAEFELEADPLRDFQIIGIDYGQNITFRSWAKLPVDVLLNGTLWMNVSMWSFSDPDGDEVKTSSNEDWLGTPWQPDQPVEEEPWFDFAPMFGFIDETWSRHSYTFFAIIFSIFAIHIALQRRRKIEEEQRSLKKLEEARKPKPAEEFSDIESKFAESGEKQVELVESPSMDAGAFSAAFSLSSGPRKQTSTPADDQLVEAAATVLDHHDAKEVILQMDEMATNLMLEGSSPAHSSNLDLPDVDSENERTTRHDPKGLMESKKVPLPKNENLDDLDI
;
A
#
# COMPACT_ATOMS: atom_id res chain seq x y z
N MET A 1 -8.43 -5.38 -60.07
CA MET A 1 -9.29 -6.49 -60.53
C MET A 1 -9.01 -7.74 -59.69
N LYS A 2 -9.37 -7.67 -58.40
CA LYS A 2 -9.28 -8.75 -57.39
C LYS A 2 -10.28 -8.45 -56.26
N ALA A 3 -11.52 -8.12 -56.65
CA ALA A 3 -12.66 -7.94 -55.74
C ALA A 3 -13.97 -8.51 -56.34
N GLN A 4 -13.87 -9.35 -57.38
CA GLN A 4 -15.00 -9.99 -58.07
C GLN A 4 -14.91 -11.52 -58.12
N LEU A 5 -14.00 -12.13 -57.36
CA LEU A 5 -13.79 -13.59 -57.35
C LEU A 5 -14.32 -14.27 -56.07
N LEU A 6 -14.85 -13.51 -55.11
CA LEU A 6 -15.33 -14.04 -53.82
C LEU A 6 -16.86 -14.16 -53.74
N VAL A 7 -17.59 -13.71 -54.77
CA VAL A 7 -19.07 -13.75 -54.83
C VAL A 7 -19.59 -14.89 -55.73
N ILE A 8 -18.71 -15.57 -56.50
CA ILE A 8 -19.12 -16.59 -57.48
C ILE A 8 -18.84 -18.03 -57.00
N ILE A 9 -18.08 -18.22 -55.93
CA ILE A 9 -17.82 -19.56 -55.33
C ILE A 9 -18.93 -19.98 -54.35
N LEU A 10 -19.81 -19.06 -53.93
CA LEU A 10 -20.93 -19.38 -53.04
C LEU A 10 -22.21 -19.83 -53.77
N LEU A 11 -22.21 -19.91 -55.11
CA LEU A 11 -23.46 -20.01 -55.90
C LEU A 11 -23.54 -21.20 -56.88
N ILE A 12 -22.59 -22.15 -56.86
CA ILE A 12 -22.63 -23.32 -57.75
C ILE A 12 -22.14 -24.58 -57.04
N SER A 13 -23.00 -25.17 -56.20
CA SER A 13 -22.86 -26.58 -55.77
C SER A 13 -24.20 -27.22 -55.32
N ILE A 14 -25.32 -26.68 -55.81
CA ILE A 14 -26.63 -27.33 -55.71
C ILE A 14 -26.99 -27.80 -57.12
N THR A 15 -26.79 -29.10 -57.42
CA THR A 15 -27.68 -29.97 -58.22
C THR A 15 -27.04 -31.32 -58.58
N THR A 16 -27.87 -32.38 -58.46
CA THR A 16 -27.72 -33.80 -58.87
C THR A 16 -26.86 -34.70 -57.96
N GLY A 17 -27.31 -35.80 -57.35
CA GLY A 17 -28.60 -36.53 -57.35
C GLY A 17 -28.35 -38.06 -57.46
N ILE A 18 -29.23 -38.87 -56.81
CA ILE A 18 -29.47 -40.35 -56.96
C ILE A 18 -28.88 -41.21 -55.80
N VAL A 19 -29.65 -41.53 -54.72
CA VAL A 19 -30.58 -42.71 -54.47
C VAL A 19 -29.77 -43.97 -54.04
N ASP A 20 -30.00 -44.72 -52.96
CA ASP A 20 -31.24 -45.21 -52.32
C ASP A 20 -31.03 -45.80 -50.89
N ALA A 21 -32.15 -46.16 -50.25
CA ALA A 21 -32.35 -47.07 -49.08
C ALA A 21 -32.34 -46.42 -47.66
N SER A 22 -33.47 -45.98 -47.09
CA SER A 22 -34.71 -46.65 -46.65
C SER A 22 -34.65 -47.19 -45.21
N LEU A 23 -35.23 -46.45 -44.25
CA LEU A 23 -36.00 -46.98 -43.12
C LEU A 23 -36.91 -45.85 -42.62
N SER A 24 -38.21 -46.15 -42.68
CA SER A 24 -39.35 -45.24 -42.66
C SER A 24 -39.71 -44.76 -41.26
N SER A 25 -39.62 -43.45 -41.02
CA SER A 25 -40.40 -42.74 -40.01
C SER A 25 -41.80 -42.48 -40.59
N PRO A 26 -42.90 -42.67 -39.83
CA PRO A 26 -44.23 -42.38 -40.33
C PRO A 26 -44.38 -40.88 -40.58
N THR A 27 -44.77 -40.57 -41.81
CA THR A 27 -45.25 -39.28 -42.29
C THR A 27 -46.35 -38.74 -41.37
N PHE A 28 -46.04 -37.71 -40.58
CA PHE A 28 -47.04 -36.70 -40.25
C PHE A 28 -47.09 -35.73 -41.44
N GLU A 29 -48.22 -35.74 -42.14
CA GLU A 29 -48.56 -34.70 -43.10
C GLU A 29 -48.43 -33.35 -42.42
N LYS A 30 -47.45 -32.57 -42.87
CA LYS A 30 -47.41 -31.13 -42.61
C LYS A 30 -48.50 -30.51 -43.48
N ASN A 31 -49.72 -30.45 -42.95
CA ASN A 31 -50.70 -29.49 -43.43
C ASN A 31 -50.12 -28.10 -43.17
N ASN A 32 -49.57 -27.50 -44.22
CA ASN A 32 -49.38 -26.06 -44.28
C ASN A 32 -50.76 -25.40 -44.21
N THR A 33 -51.18 -25.05 -43.01
CA THR A 33 -52.09 -23.93 -42.77
C THR A 33 -51.52 -23.17 -41.58
N SER A 34 -51.09 -21.94 -41.84
CA SER A 34 -50.71 -21.01 -40.78
C SER A 34 -51.92 -20.86 -39.84
N ALA A 35 -51.70 -20.76 -38.53
CA ALA A 35 -52.77 -20.58 -37.53
C ALA A 35 -53.54 -19.23 -37.65
N ARG A 36 -53.39 -18.52 -38.77
CA ARG A 36 -54.16 -17.34 -39.16
C ARG A 36 -55.17 -17.60 -40.28
N GLU A 37 -55.39 -18.86 -40.67
CA GLU A 37 -56.48 -19.29 -41.57
C GLU A 37 -57.64 -20.00 -40.82
N ALA A 38 -57.50 -20.28 -39.53
CA ALA A 38 -58.56 -20.89 -38.74
C ALA A 38 -59.38 -19.81 -38.03
N ASP A 39 -60.58 -19.57 -38.53
CA ASP A 39 -61.55 -18.64 -37.95
C ASP A 39 -62.09 -19.06 -36.57
N PHE A 40 -61.84 -20.31 -36.15
CA PHE A 40 -62.30 -20.92 -34.90
C PHE A 40 -61.37 -22.07 -34.49
N THR A 41 -61.09 -22.22 -33.19
CA THR A 41 -60.25 -23.31 -32.65
C THR A 41 -60.87 -23.95 -31.41
N VAL A 42 -60.60 -25.25 -31.20
CA VAL A 42 -61.05 -26.04 -30.04
C VAL A 42 -59.91 -26.92 -29.53
N SER A 43 -59.74 -27.06 -28.22
CA SER A 43 -58.76 -27.96 -27.61
C SER A 43 -59.11 -29.43 -27.87
N ASN A 44 -58.10 -30.27 -28.09
CA ASN A 44 -58.28 -31.72 -28.29
C ASN A 44 -57.50 -32.52 -27.24
N PRO A 45 -58.17 -33.29 -26.35
CA PRO A 45 -57.50 -34.11 -25.35
C PRO A 45 -56.77 -35.35 -25.93
N GLN A 46 -56.87 -35.60 -27.24
CA GLN A 46 -56.37 -36.78 -27.96
C GLN A 46 -57.01 -38.11 -27.54
N VAL A 47 -56.82 -38.55 -26.30
CA VAL A 47 -57.41 -39.78 -25.74
C VAL A 47 -57.99 -39.49 -24.35
N VAL A 48 -59.24 -39.88 -24.12
CA VAL A 48 -59.90 -39.82 -22.81
C VAL A 48 -60.09 -41.24 -22.29
N HIS A 49 -59.34 -41.59 -21.25
CA HIS A 49 -59.48 -42.89 -20.57
C HIS A 49 -60.68 -42.85 -19.61
N ILE A 50 -61.56 -43.85 -19.64
CA ILE A 50 -62.72 -44.00 -18.74
C ILE A 50 -62.84 -45.45 -18.29
N HIS A 51 -63.22 -45.67 -17.03
CA HIS A 51 -63.45 -46.99 -16.48
C HIS A 51 -64.93 -47.38 -16.52
N ARG A 52 -65.22 -48.68 -16.44
CA ARG A 52 -66.62 -49.17 -16.35
C ARG A 52 -67.27 -48.68 -15.06
N ASP A 53 -68.55 -48.32 -15.15
CA ASP A 53 -69.33 -47.74 -14.05
C ASP A 53 -68.80 -46.37 -13.56
N GLU A 54 -67.95 -45.71 -14.36
CA GLU A 54 -67.44 -44.37 -14.10
C GLU A 54 -68.20 -43.33 -14.96
N ALA A 55 -68.44 -42.15 -14.37
CA ALA A 55 -68.85 -40.95 -15.09
C ALA A 55 -67.72 -39.92 -15.05
N LYS A 56 -67.16 -39.58 -16.22
CA LYS A 56 -66.00 -38.70 -16.36
C LYS A 56 -66.36 -37.41 -17.09
N GLY A 57 -66.08 -36.28 -16.46
CA GLY A 57 -66.22 -34.96 -17.06
C GLY A 57 -65.11 -34.69 -18.09
N VAL A 58 -65.49 -34.30 -19.29
CA VAL A 58 -64.61 -33.84 -20.37
C VAL A 58 -64.83 -32.36 -20.61
N SER A 59 -63.73 -31.62 -20.68
CA SER A 59 -63.72 -30.18 -20.91
C SER A 59 -62.95 -29.85 -22.18
N LEU A 60 -63.60 -29.16 -23.11
CA LEU A 60 -62.99 -28.62 -24.32
C LEU A 60 -63.03 -27.09 -24.26
N ILE A 61 -61.91 -26.44 -24.59
CA ILE A 61 -61.80 -24.99 -24.64
C ILE A 61 -61.93 -24.57 -26.09
N TRP A 62 -62.83 -23.63 -26.39
CA TRP A 62 -63.02 -23.08 -27.73
C TRP A 62 -62.68 -21.59 -27.77
N HIS A 63 -62.28 -21.10 -28.94
CA HIS A 63 -61.96 -19.70 -29.18
C HIS A 63 -62.56 -19.23 -30.52
N ASN A 64 -63.39 -18.18 -30.45
CA ASN A 64 -63.91 -17.52 -31.64
C ASN A 64 -62.95 -16.41 -32.11
N LEU A 65 -62.24 -16.66 -33.20
CA LEU A 65 -61.30 -15.72 -33.81
C LEU A 65 -61.94 -14.84 -34.89
N LYS A 66 -63.23 -15.03 -35.22
CA LYS A 66 -63.94 -14.16 -36.16
C LYS A 66 -64.27 -12.80 -35.53
N SER A 67 -64.33 -11.77 -36.36
CA SER A 67 -64.81 -10.42 -36.00
C SER A 67 -66.32 -10.34 -35.74
N GLU A 68 -67.04 -11.47 -35.84
CA GLU A 68 -68.49 -11.59 -35.74
C GLU A 68 -68.87 -12.62 -34.67
N GLN A 69 -70.07 -12.46 -34.10
CA GLN A 69 -70.62 -13.41 -33.13
C GLN A 69 -71.02 -14.70 -33.86
N ILE A 70 -70.57 -15.85 -33.37
CA ILE A 70 -70.97 -17.17 -33.85
C ILE A 70 -72.02 -17.74 -32.88
N SER A 71 -73.18 -18.14 -33.40
CA SER A 71 -74.11 -19.00 -32.65
C SER A 71 -73.99 -20.42 -33.20
N THR A 72 -73.68 -21.39 -32.34
CA THR A 72 -73.35 -22.76 -32.76
C THR A 72 -74.04 -23.83 -31.93
N ASP A 73 -74.45 -24.90 -32.60
CA ASP A 73 -74.86 -26.15 -31.96
C ASP A 73 -73.74 -27.18 -32.08
N VAL A 74 -73.48 -27.90 -30.99
CA VAL A 74 -72.50 -28.99 -30.96
C VAL A 74 -73.24 -30.31 -30.94
N SER A 75 -72.98 -31.16 -31.94
CA SER A 75 -73.65 -32.44 -32.08
C SER A 75 -72.64 -33.58 -32.23
N MET A 76 -73.06 -34.76 -31.79
CA MET A 76 -72.31 -35.99 -31.92
C MET A 76 -72.87 -36.81 -33.08
N GLN A 77 -72.01 -37.24 -34.00
CA GLN A 77 -72.43 -38.00 -35.20
C GLN A 77 -72.53 -39.52 -34.98
N GLN A 78 -71.83 -40.06 -33.99
CA GLN A 78 -71.72 -41.51 -33.76
C GLN A 78 -72.14 -41.88 -32.35
N SER A 79 -72.95 -42.93 -32.23
CA SER A 79 -73.21 -43.55 -30.93
C SER A 79 -72.00 -44.38 -30.52
N LEU A 80 -71.54 -44.20 -29.29
CA LEU A 80 -70.56 -45.08 -28.69
C LEU A 80 -71.21 -46.40 -28.27
N ASP A 81 -70.42 -47.46 -28.22
CA ASP A 81 -70.84 -48.75 -27.68
C ASP A 81 -70.83 -48.70 -26.15
N SER A 82 -72.03 -48.67 -25.56
CA SER A 82 -72.26 -48.74 -24.11
C SER A 82 -71.53 -47.65 -23.31
N VAL A 83 -71.27 -46.50 -23.94
CA VAL A 83 -70.80 -45.26 -23.31
C VAL A 83 -71.79 -44.16 -23.69
N SER A 84 -72.41 -43.54 -22.69
CA SER A 84 -73.35 -42.44 -22.89
C SER A 84 -72.64 -41.09 -22.75
N VAL A 85 -73.07 -40.11 -23.56
CA VAL A 85 -72.60 -38.73 -23.49
C VAL A 85 -73.75 -37.85 -23.00
N ALA A 86 -73.52 -37.12 -21.90
CA ALA A 86 -74.49 -36.23 -21.29
C ALA A 86 -73.93 -34.81 -21.16
N GLY A 87 -74.78 -33.79 -21.16
CA GLY A 87 -74.36 -32.40 -20.94
C GLY A 87 -73.84 -31.66 -22.17
N LEU A 88 -73.93 -32.24 -23.38
CA LEU A 88 -73.79 -31.44 -24.60
C LEU A 88 -74.94 -30.42 -24.69
N PRO A 89 -74.65 -29.13 -24.96
CA PRO A 89 -75.66 -28.07 -24.94
C PRO A 89 -76.69 -28.29 -26.05
N SER A 90 -77.96 -28.36 -25.67
CA SER A 90 -79.10 -28.46 -26.59
C SER A 90 -79.64 -27.10 -27.05
N GLU A 91 -79.27 -26.03 -26.35
CA GLU A 91 -79.52 -24.65 -26.72
C GLU A 91 -78.18 -24.07 -27.22
N GLY A 92 -78.14 -23.58 -28.45
CA GLY A 92 -76.90 -23.18 -29.12
C GLY A 92 -76.05 -22.21 -28.29
N ILE A 93 -74.73 -22.37 -28.39
CA ILE A 93 -73.72 -21.58 -27.69
C ILE A 93 -73.52 -20.26 -28.44
N GLU A 94 -73.70 -19.14 -27.75
CA GLU A 94 -73.36 -17.80 -28.28
C GLU A 94 -71.91 -17.43 -27.98
N MET A 95 -71.12 -17.26 -29.04
CA MET A 95 -69.69 -16.99 -28.98
C MET A 95 -69.40 -15.61 -29.55
N ASN A 96 -69.18 -14.61 -28.69
CA ASN A 96 -68.82 -13.27 -29.13
C ASN A 96 -67.47 -13.25 -29.87
N SER A 97 -67.25 -12.23 -30.71
CA SER A 97 -65.98 -12.01 -31.41
C SER A 97 -64.83 -11.93 -30.39
N GLY A 98 -63.77 -12.73 -30.58
CA GLY A 98 -62.61 -12.78 -29.69
C GLY A 98 -62.87 -13.47 -28.34
N ALA A 99 -64.02 -14.12 -28.15
CA ALA A 99 -64.35 -14.77 -26.88
C ALA A 99 -63.76 -16.19 -26.78
N LEU A 100 -63.25 -16.51 -25.59
CA LEU A 100 -62.81 -17.84 -25.17
C LEU A 100 -63.86 -18.43 -24.24
N GLY A 101 -64.25 -19.69 -24.46
CA GLY A 101 -65.17 -20.38 -23.57
C GLY A 101 -64.88 -21.87 -23.45
N GLN A 102 -65.69 -22.54 -22.63
CA GLN A 102 -65.51 -23.94 -22.27
C GLN A 102 -66.79 -24.73 -22.57
N LEU A 103 -66.63 -25.88 -23.22
CA LEU A 103 -67.66 -26.89 -23.41
C LEU A 103 -67.39 -28.03 -22.43
N LEU A 104 -68.31 -28.25 -21.49
CA LEU A 104 -68.26 -29.34 -20.53
C LEU A 104 -69.30 -30.39 -20.90
N PHE A 105 -68.90 -31.64 -21.00
CA PHE A 105 -69.81 -32.78 -21.14
C PHE A 105 -69.30 -33.96 -20.32
N THR A 106 -70.17 -34.90 -20.00
CA THR A 106 -69.85 -36.08 -19.19
C THR A 106 -69.96 -37.33 -20.05
N LEU A 107 -68.94 -38.18 -20.00
CA LEU A 107 -68.96 -39.54 -20.54
C LEU A 107 -69.31 -40.49 -19.40
N THR A 108 -70.25 -41.41 -19.60
CA THR A 108 -70.58 -42.45 -18.61
C THR A 108 -70.49 -43.81 -19.27
N ALA A 109 -69.58 -44.67 -18.83
CA ALA A 109 -69.41 -46.01 -19.37
C ALA A 109 -70.22 -47.03 -18.54
N ASP A 110 -71.05 -47.82 -19.20
CA ASP A 110 -71.86 -48.85 -18.54
C ASP A 110 -70.99 -50.04 -18.10
N SER A 111 -71.48 -50.83 -17.13
CA SER A 111 -70.77 -52.02 -16.59
C SER A 111 -70.34 -53.06 -17.64
N ASP A 112 -71.00 -53.10 -18.80
CA ASP A 112 -70.74 -54.02 -19.91
C ASP A 112 -70.00 -53.39 -21.09
N ALA A 113 -69.55 -52.14 -20.97
CA ALA A 113 -68.84 -51.42 -22.04
C ALA A 113 -67.62 -52.19 -22.57
N ALA A 114 -67.51 -52.30 -23.89
CA ALA A 114 -66.41 -53.00 -24.55
C ALA A 114 -65.08 -52.29 -24.29
N LEU A 115 -64.06 -53.03 -23.85
CA LEU A 115 -62.72 -52.49 -23.61
C LEU A 115 -62.05 -52.08 -24.92
N GLY A 116 -61.29 -50.98 -24.88
CA GLY A 116 -60.52 -50.46 -26.01
C GLY A 116 -61.01 -49.10 -26.51
N ILE A 117 -60.43 -48.67 -27.63
CA ILE A 117 -60.61 -47.32 -28.17
C ILE A 117 -61.88 -47.22 -29.01
N GLN A 118 -62.72 -46.26 -28.68
CA GLN A 118 -63.86 -45.79 -29.46
C GLN A 118 -63.63 -44.32 -29.84
N THR A 119 -64.12 -43.87 -30.98
CA THR A 119 -63.90 -42.47 -31.42
C THR A 119 -65.22 -41.72 -31.46
N ILE A 120 -65.26 -40.55 -30.84
CA ILE A 120 -66.37 -39.61 -30.99
C ILE A 120 -66.01 -38.54 -32.00
N ASN A 121 -66.96 -38.21 -32.86
CA ASN A 121 -66.83 -37.08 -33.78
C ASN A 121 -67.80 -36.00 -33.33
N LEU A 122 -67.24 -34.88 -32.88
CA LEU A 122 -67.97 -33.68 -32.49
C LEU A 122 -67.99 -32.72 -33.67
N GLU A 123 -69.19 -32.31 -34.05
CA GLU A 123 -69.45 -31.38 -35.13
C GLU A 123 -70.05 -30.08 -34.59
N TRP A 124 -69.42 -28.98 -34.97
CA TRP A 124 -69.84 -27.62 -34.65
C TRP A 124 -70.53 -27.02 -35.87
N ARG A 125 -71.82 -26.76 -35.73
CA ARG A 125 -72.68 -26.25 -36.80
C ARG A 125 -73.23 -24.89 -36.44
N HIS A 126 -73.46 -24.03 -37.43
CA HIS A 126 -74.15 -22.76 -37.21
C HIS A 126 -75.62 -23.01 -36.81
N ASN A 127 -76.09 -22.41 -35.72
CA ASN A 127 -77.43 -22.65 -35.17
C ASN A 127 -78.55 -22.32 -36.19
N SER A 128 -78.40 -21.23 -36.95
CA SER A 128 -79.40 -20.77 -37.92
C SER A 128 -79.40 -21.49 -39.27
N SER A 129 -78.22 -21.86 -39.81
CA SER A 129 -78.09 -22.48 -41.14
C SER A 129 -77.81 -23.98 -41.10
N GLN A 130 -77.48 -24.54 -39.93
CA GLN A 130 -77.03 -25.91 -39.71
C GLN A 130 -75.80 -26.31 -40.56
N GLU A 131 -75.06 -25.32 -41.06
CA GLU A 131 -73.83 -25.52 -41.83
C GLU A 131 -72.68 -25.90 -40.89
N LEU A 132 -71.96 -26.97 -41.23
CA LEU A 132 -70.78 -27.44 -40.52
C LEU A 132 -69.60 -26.49 -40.79
N PHE A 133 -69.01 -25.93 -39.74
CA PHE A 133 -67.83 -25.08 -39.88
C PHE A 133 -66.60 -25.60 -39.13
N HIS A 134 -66.78 -26.52 -38.16
CA HIS A 134 -65.66 -27.21 -37.51
C HIS A 134 -66.04 -28.63 -37.08
N SER A 135 -65.12 -29.56 -37.16
CA SER A 135 -65.29 -30.94 -36.70
C SER A 135 -64.02 -31.46 -36.06
N MET A 136 -64.16 -32.23 -34.98
CA MET A 136 -63.02 -32.84 -34.30
C MET A 136 -63.33 -34.29 -33.90
N SER A 137 -62.28 -35.11 -33.86
CA SER A 137 -62.34 -36.48 -33.36
C SER A 137 -61.63 -36.58 -32.01
N ILE A 138 -62.27 -37.23 -31.05
CA ILE A 138 -61.70 -37.54 -29.73
C ILE A 138 -61.75 -39.04 -29.55
N ASN A 139 -60.62 -39.65 -29.21
CA ASN A 139 -60.59 -41.06 -28.85
C ASN A 139 -60.98 -41.22 -27.38
N ILE A 140 -61.83 -42.19 -27.09
CA ILE A 140 -62.25 -42.59 -25.74
C ILE A 140 -61.78 -44.03 -25.56
N SER A 141 -60.90 -44.28 -24.60
CA SER A 141 -60.48 -45.63 -24.25
C SER A 141 -61.26 -46.10 -23.04
N VAL A 142 -62.05 -47.17 -23.19
CA VAL A 142 -62.67 -47.84 -22.05
C VAL A 142 -61.66 -48.85 -21.52
N ASP A 143 -61.14 -48.58 -20.33
CA ASP A 143 -59.98 -49.29 -19.78
C ASP A 143 -60.31 -50.01 -18.47
N ILE A 144 -59.41 -50.91 -18.07
CA ILE A 144 -59.45 -51.52 -16.74
C ILE A 144 -58.74 -50.58 -15.77
N GLU A 145 -59.37 -50.26 -14.65
CA GLU A 145 -58.80 -49.39 -13.62
C GLU A 145 -57.51 -50.00 -13.04
N SER A 146 -56.42 -49.25 -13.14
CA SER A 146 -55.17 -49.60 -12.48
C SER A 146 -55.24 -49.29 -10.99
N SER A 147 -54.69 -50.18 -10.17
CA SER A 147 -54.58 -49.98 -8.72
C SER A 147 -53.14 -50.22 -8.26
N LEU A 148 -52.20 -49.54 -8.93
CA LEU A 148 -50.78 -49.56 -8.60
C LEU A 148 -50.46 -48.58 -7.46
N GLY A 149 -49.87 -49.10 -6.39
CA GLY A 149 -49.46 -48.31 -5.22
C GLY A 149 -48.06 -48.64 -4.76
N TRP A 150 -47.23 -47.60 -4.62
CA TRP A 150 -45.96 -47.70 -3.91
C TRP A 150 -46.21 -47.90 -2.41
N GLY A 151 -45.37 -48.69 -1.73
CA GLY A 151 -45.50 -48.91 -0.28
C GLY A 151 -45.23 -47.68 0.60
N SER A 152 -44.77 -46.57 0.00
CA SER A 152 -44.59 -45.28 0.68
C SER A 152 -44.75 -44.14 -0.31
N ALA A 153 -45.08 -42.94 0.16
CA ALA A 153 -45.21 -41.74 -0.68
C ALA A 153 -43.87 -41.04 -0.95
N GLY A 154 -42.87 -41.25 -0.08
CA GLY A 154 -41.53 -40.71 -0.27
C GLY A 154 -40.54 -41.10 0.82
N SER A 155 -39.25 -40.82 0.62
CA SER A 155 -38.21 -41.07 1.64
C SER A 155 -37.04 -40.09 1.58
N THR A 156 -36.36 -39.90 2.71
CA THR A 156 -35.14 -39.10 2.77
C THR A 156 -34.03 -39.88 3.47
N PHE A 157 -32.87 -40.01 2.83
CA PHE A 157 -31.74 -40.77 3.34
C PHE A 157 -30.54 -39.87 3.63
N LYS A 158 -29.93 -40.00 4.81
CA LYS A 158 -28.69 -39.30 5.17
C LYS A 158 -27.49 -40.24 5.08
N ILE A 159 -26.66 -40.07 4.06
CA ILE A 159 -25.63 -41.05 3.68
C ILE A 159 -24.23 -40.44 3.79
N ASN A 160 -23.24 -41.25 4.19
CA ASN A 160 -21.86 -40.79 4.21
C ASN A 160 -21.35 -40.60 2.77
N PRO A 161 -20.66 -39.49 2.44
CA PRO A 161 -19.99 -39.36 1.15
C PRO A 161 -18.99 -40.50 0.92
N ASP A 162 -18.69 -40.78 -0.35
CA ASP A 162 -17.80 -41.87 -0.78
C ASP A 162 -18.27 -43.28 -0.34
N THR A 163 -19.57 -43.46 -0.16
CA THR A 163 -20.16 -44.78 0.14
C THR A 163 -21.32 -45.12 -0.79
N PRO A 164 -21.39 -46.37 -1.31
CA PRO A 164 -22.58 -46.83 -2.01
C PRO A 164 -23.73 -47.01 -1.01
N PHE A 165 -24.92 -46.54 -1.40
CA PHE A 165 -26.16 -46.74 -0.68
C PHE A 165 -27.12 -47.57 -1.52
N SER A 166 -27.71 -48.61 -0.95
CA SER A 166 -28.69 -49.46 -1.63
C SER A 166 -29.97 -49.57 -0.81
N PHE A 167 -31.11 -49.55 -1.50
CA PHE A 167 -32.42 -49.71 -0.89
C PHE A 167 -33.40 -50.36 -1.88
N ALA A 168 -34.45 -50.98 -1.35
CA ALA A 168 -35.46 -51.68 -2.12
C ALA A 168 -36.84 -51.06 -1.89
N LEU A 169 -37.62 -50.95 -2.96
CA LEU A 169 -38.98 -50.41 -2.95
C LEU A 169 -39.97 -51.44 -3.47
N ASN A 170 -41.14 -51.48 -2.85
CA ASN A 170 -42.23 -52.33 -3.28
C ASN A 170 -43.28 -51.54 -4.06
N LEU A 171 -43.70 -52.11 -5.19
CA LEU A 171 -44.85 -51.68 -5.99
C LEU A 171 -45.93 -52.76 -5.90
N SER A 172 -47.09 -52.41 -5.37
CA SER A 172 -48.20 -53.36 -5.16
C SER A 172 -49.26 -53.15 -6.22
N ASN A 173 -49.75 -54.24 -6.83
CA ASN A 173 -50.92 -54.22 -7.68
C ASN A 173 -52.13 -54.69 -6.86
N ASN A 174 -52.95 -53.76 -6.39
CA ASN A 174 -54.18 -54.06 -5.65
C ASN A 174 -55.38 -54.32 -6.58
N GLY A 175 -55.15 -54.34 -7.89
CA GLY A 175 -56.16 -54.56 -8.92
C GLY A 175 -56.51 -56.04 -9.07
N THR A 176 -57.46 -56.30 -9.96
CA THR A 176 -58.01 -57.65 -10.22
C THR A 176 -57.33 -58.35 -11.41
N THR A 177 -56.48 -57.64 -12.15
CA THR A 177 -55.82 -58.13 -13.36
C THR A 177 -54.31 -57.92 -13.31
N LEU A 178 -53.58 -58.63 -14.19
CA LEU A 178 -52.16 -58.43 -14.40
C LEU A 178 -51.93 -57.03 -14.98
N ASP A 179 -50.98 -56.28 -14.41
CA ASP A 179 -50.52 -55.00 -14.96
C ASP A 179 -49.02 -55.08 -15.26
N GLU A 180 -48.60 -54.47 -16.37
CA GLU A 180 -47.20 -54.37 -16.79
C GLU A 180 -46.74 -52.91 -16.82
N PRO A 181 -46.63 -52.23 -15.66
CA PRO A 181 -46.23 -50.83 -15.64
C PRO A 181 -44.85 -50.58 -16.23
N LEU A 182 -44.72 -49.46 -16.94
CA LEU A 182 -43.43 -48.86 -17.29
C LEU A 182 -42.89 -48.12 -16.08
N ILE A 183 -41.85 -48.67 -15.45
CA ILE A 183 -41.16 -48.04 -14.34
C ILE A 183 -40.04 -47.16 -14.90
N LYS A 184 -40.01 -45.89 -14.54
CA LYS A 184 -38.98 -44.92 -14.97
C LYS A 184 -38.50 -44.10 -13.80
N LEU A 185 -37.23 -43.71 -13.81
CA LEU A 185 -36.65 -42.78 -12.85
C LEU A 185 -36.41 -41.41 -13.51
N GLU A 186 -36.88 -40.35 -12.87
CA GLU A 186 -36.67 -38.96 -13.28
C GLU A 186 -36.17 -38.14 -12.08
N GLY A 187 -35.28 -37.18 -12.29
CA GLY A 187 -34.79 -36.35 -11.19
C GLY A 187 -33.43 -35.74 -11.45
N ASP A 188 -32.76 -35.40 -10.37
CA ASP A 188 -31.47 -34.71 -10.40
C ASP A 188 -30.37 -35.57 -11.04
N VAL A 189 -29.38 -34.89 -11.63
CA VAL A 189 -28.23 -35.55 -12.28
C VAL A 189 -26.95 -35.33 -11.48
N GLY A 190 -25.97 -36.21 -11.66
CA GLY A 190 -24.61 -36.03 -11.15
C GLY A 190 -24.13 -37.16 -10.23
N TRP A 191 -25.03 -37.98 -9.70
CA TRP A 191 -24.67 -39.17 -8.94
C TRP A 191 -24.91 -40.42 -9.77
N ARG A 192 -24.06 -41.44 -9.59
CA ARG A 192 -24.21 -42.70 -10.31
C ARG A 192 -25.31 -43.51 -9.65
N ILE A 193 -26.33 -43.84 -10.44
CA ILE A 193 -27.45 -44.68 -10.03
C ILE A 193 -27.45 -45.95 -10.86
N GLN A 194 -27.72 -47.06 -10.20
CA GLN A 194 -27.97 -48.35 -10.80
C GLN A 194 -29.21 -48.95 -10.16
N TRP A 195 -29.91 -49.78 -10.90
CA TRP A 195 -31.02 -50.58 -10.39
C TRP A 195 -30.91 -52.01 -10.89
N ASP A 196 -31.79 -52.89 -10.43
CA ASP A 196 -31.83 -54.30 -10.82
C ASP A 196 -32.69 -54.59 -12.06
N LEU A 197 -33.28 -53.57 -12.67
CA LEU A 197 -34.04 -53.70 -13.92
C LEU A 197 -33.11 -53.65 -15.14
N GLY A 198 -33.51 -54.29 -16.24
CA GLY A 198 -32.61 -54.59 -17.37
C GLY A 198 -32.23 -53.41 -18.28
N GLU A 199 -33.03 -52.34 -18.29
CA GLU A 199 -32.79 -51.12 -19.07
C GLU A 199 -32.18 -50.02 -18.19
N GLU A 200 -31.68 -48.92 -18.75
CA GLU A 200 -31.20 -47.79 -17.93
C GLU A 200 -32.36 -47.11 -17.14
N PRO A 201 -32.13 -46.64 -15.89
CA PRO A 201 -33.14 -45.98 -15.05
C PRO A 201 -34.01 -44.93 -15.75
N TRP A 202 -33.39 -44.15 -16.64
CA TRP A 202 -34.00 -43.01 -17.33
C TRP A 202 -34.79 -43.42 -18.58
N ASN A 203 -34.50 -44.56 -19.18
CA ASN A 203 -35.24 -45.09 -20.33
C ASN A 203 -36.51 -45.81 -19.89
N GLY A 204 -36.49 -46.34 -18.66
CA GLY A 204 -37.56 -47.09 -18.06
C GLY A 204 -37.53 -48.58 -18.42
N SER A 205 -38.16 -49.40 -17.58
CA SER A 205 -38.24 -50.85 -17.76
C SER A 205 -39.65 -51.34 -17.41
N LEU A 206 -40.16 -52.30 -18.17
CA LEU A 206 -41.46 -52.92 -17.91
C LEU A 206 -41.31 -53.95 -16.78
N MET A 207 -42.23 -53.94 -15.83
CA MET A 207 -42.32 -54.94 -14.76
C MET A 207 -43.70 -55.58 -14.76
N SER A 208 -43.77 -56.91 -14.83
CA SER A 208 -45.04 -57.64 -14.80
C SER A 208 -45.46 -57.95 -13.37
N ILE A 209 -46.61 -57.43 -12.92
CA ILE A 209 -47.13 -57.58 -11.55
C ILE A 209 -48.55 -58.16 -11.58
N GLY A 210 -48.68 -59.41 -11.10
CA GLY A 210 -49.98 -60.09 -11.00
C GLY A 210 -50.96 -59.41 -10.05
N ALA A 211 -52.25 -59.72 -10.19
CA ALA A 211 -53.30 -59.25 -9.30
C ALA A 211 -53.01 -59.62 -7.83
N GLY A 212 -53.03 -58.65 -6.92
CA GLY A 212 -52.69 -58.82 -5.50
C GLY A 212 -51.22 -59.12 -5.22
N ALA A 213 -50.34 -59.01 -6.22
CA ALA A 213 -48.91 -59.28 -6.07
C ALA A 213 -48.10 -58.00 -5.81
N ILE A 214 -46.84 -58.20 -5.39
CA ILE A 214 -45.90 -57.13 -5.08
C ILE A 214 -44.65 -57.32 -5.95
N GLY A 215 -44.27 -56.29 -6.70
CA GLY A 215 -42.99 -56.16 -7.38
C GLY A 215 -41.97 -55.43 -6.49
N TRP A 216 -40.68 -55.71 -6.71
CA TRP A 216 -39.58 -55.07 -5.98
C TRP A 216 -38.60 -54.43 -6.96
N VAL A 217 -38.18 -53.20 -6.66
CA VAL A 217 -37.14 -52.47 -7.39
C VAL A 217 -36.00 -52.20 -6.42
N ASN A 218 -34.81 -52.72 -6.71
CA ASN A 218 -33.60 -52.46 -5.93
C ASN A 218 -32.80 -51.34 -6.59
N ILE A 219 -32.53 -50.27 -5.86
CA ILE A 219 -31.79 -49.11 -6.32
C ILE A 219 -30.48 -49.02 -5.54
N GLN A 220 -29.38 -48.74 -6.25
CA GLN A 220 -28.08 -48.44 -5.70
C GLN A 220 -27.61 -47.07 -6.19
N VAL A 221 -27.27 -46.19 -5.26
CA VAL A 221 -26.78 -44.84 -5.52
C VAL A 221 -25.39 -44.68 -4.93
N TRP A 222 -24.45 -44.17 -5.74
CA TRP A 222 -23.12 -43.79 -5.29
C TRP A 222 -23.05 -42.29 -5.01
N VAL A 223 -22.90 -41.94 -3.74
CA VAL A 223 -22.60 -40.56 -3.32
C VAL A 223 -21.11 -40.31 -3.56
N PRO A 224 -20.72 -39.31 -4.36
CA PRO A 224 -19.32 -39.03 -4.64
C PRO A 224 -18.55 -38.61 -3.37
N PRO A 225 -17.21 -38.72 -3.36
CA PRO A 225 -16.39 -38.18 -2.29
C PRO A 225 -16.50 -36.65 -2.21
N VAL A 226 -16.29 -36.11 -1.01
CA VAL A 226 -16.27 -34.65 -0.82
C VAL A 226 -14.96 -34.08 -1.35
N ILE A 227 -15.06 -33.26 -2.39
CA ILE A 227 -13.93 -32.53 -2.97
C ILE A 227 -14.27 -31.05 -2.96
N ASN A 228 -13.43 -30.26 -2.26
CA ASN A 228 -13.60 -28.80 -2.14
C ASN A 228 -15.03 -28.40 -1.76
N GLY A 229 -15.66 -29.17 -0.87
CA GLY A 229 -16.99 -28.86 -0.37
C GLY A 229 -18.18 -29.49 -1.07
N SER A 230 -18.00 -30.07 -2.25
CA SER A 230 -19.09 -30.73 -2.99
C SER A 230 -18.99 -32.25 -2.85
N PRO A 231 -20.10 -32.98 -2.59
CA PRO A 231 -21.47 -32.48 -2.44
C PRO A 231 -21.71 -31.86 -1.05
N THR A 232 -22.38 -30.69 -1.02
CA THR A 232 -22.65 -29.89 0.18
C THR A 232 -23.54 -30.63 1.16
N SER A 233 -23.17 -30.64 2.45
CA SER A 233 -24.01 -31.23 3.49
C SER A 233 -25.31 -30.44 3.65
N GLY A 234 -26.44 -31.14 3.66
CA GLY A 234 -27.77 -30.52 3.77
C GLY A 234 -28.46 -30.37 2.42
N ASP A 235 -27.69 -30.23 1.34
CA ASP A 235 -28.19 -30.13 -0.04
C ASP A 235 -28.13 -31.51 -0.69
N GLY A 236 -29.28 -32.16 -0.75
CA GLY A 236 -29.44 -33.49 -1.35
C GLY A 236 -29.97 -33.43 -2.78
N LEU A 237 -29.80 -34.54 -3.49
CA LEU A 237 -30.44 -34.76 -4.79
C LEU A 237 -31.73 -35.56 -4.59
N THR A 238 -32.76 -35.23 -5.38
CA THR A 238 -34.09 -35.84 -5.35
C THR A 238 -34.41 -36.52 -6.67
N TRP A 239 -35.00 -37.72 -6.58
CA TRP A 239 -35.50 -38.48 -7.71
C TRP A 239 -36.93 -38.93 -7.46
N THR A 240 -37.70 -38.99 -8.54
CA THR A 240 -39.06 -39.50 -8.60
C THR A 240 -39.09 -40.71 -9.52
N MET A 241 -39.51 -41.84 -8.96
CA MET A 241 -39.81 -43.04 -9.71
C MET A 241 -41.28 -43.05 -10.07
N THR A 242 -41.58 -43.23 -11.35
CA THR A 242 -42.94 -43.31 -11.88
C THR A 242 -43.22 -44.72 -12.37
N ALA A 243 -44.41 -45.22 -12.09
CA ALA A 243 -44.96 -46.44 -12.65
C ALA A 243 -46.19 -46.05 -13.46
N THR A 244 -46.08 -46.10 -14.79
CA THR A 244 -47.20 -45.82 -15.70
C THR A 244 -47.85 -47.14 -16.06
N SER A 245 -49.12 -47.33 -15.66
CA SER A 245 -49.88 -48.55 -15.93
C SER A 245 -50.02 -48.82 -17.42
N SER A 246 -49.97 -50.10 -17.78
CA SER A 246 -50.30 -50.57 -19.13
C SER A 246 -51.80 -50.62 -19.42
N LEU A 247 -52.64 -50.51 -18.40
CA LEU A 247 -54.09 -50.72 -18.50
C LEU A 247 -54.82 -49.42 -18.87
N ASP A 248 -54.54 -48.33 -18.17
CA ASP A 248 -55.26 -47.05 -18.28
C ASP A 248 -54.32 -45.83 -18.29
N SER A 249 -53.01 -46.06 -18.40
CA SER A 249 -51.97 -45.03 -18.31
C SER A 249 -51.94 -44.25 -16.98
N ALA A 250 -52.58 -44.76 -15.92
CA ALA A 250 -52.49 -44.17 -14.59
C ALA A 250 -51.05 -44.17 -14.10
N VAL A 251 -50.61 -43.06 -13.52
CA VAL A 251 -49.24 -42.88 -13.03
C VAL A 251 -49.24 -42.94 -11.51
N SER A 252 -48.48 -43.88 -10.96
CA SER A 252 -48.16 -43.96 -9.54
C SER A 252 -46.73 -43.49 -9.32
N SER A 253 -46.50 -42.54 -8.42
CA SER A 253 -45.18 -41.94 -8.21
C SER A 253 -44.66 -42.13 -6.79
N TYR A 254 -43.34 -42.22 -6.67
CA TYR A 254 -42.61 -42.25 -5.40
C TYR A 254 -41.36 -41.39 -5.51
N SER A 255 -41.15 -40.47 -4.56
CA SER A 255 -39.97 -39.59 -4.55
C SER A 255 -39.03 -39.90 -3.40
N PHE A 256 -37.72 -39.94 -3.67
CA PHE A 256 -36.70 -40.07 -2.65
C PHE A 256 -35.60 -39.01 -2.79
N THR A 257 -35.13 -38.52 -1.64
CA THR A 257 -34.02 -37.57 -1.54
C THR A 257 -32.85 -38.19 -0.80
N ILE A 258 -31.64 -38.04 -1.31
CA ILE A 258 -30.43 -38.46 -0.61
C ILE A 258 -29.62 -37.22 -0.26
N ILE A 259 -29.39 -37.02 1.04
CA ILE A 259 -28.64 -35.89 1.60
C ILE A 259 -27.29 -36.41 2.09
N PRO A 260 -26.16 -35.85 1.63
CA PRO A 260 -24.84 -36.22 2.13
C PRO A 260 -24.68 -35.76 3.58
N LYS A 261 -24.12 -36.62 4.43
CA LYS A 261 -23.75 -36.30 5.82
C LYS A 261 -22.59 -35.31 5.86
N THR A 262 -22.45 -34.66 7.00
CA THR A 262 -21.34 -33.75 7.27
C THR A 262 -20.01 -34.50 7.19
N PHE A 263 -19.07 -33.91 6.47
CA PHE A 263 -17.71 -34.38 6.28
C PHE A 263 -16.78 -33.20 6.49
N HIS A 264 -15.99 -33.28 7.55
CA HIS A 264 -15.03 -32.25 7.92
C HIS A 264 -13.63 -32.63 7.44
N ASN A 265 -12.94 -31.69 6.81
CA ASN A 265 -11.57 -31.86 6.37
C ASN A 265 -10.91 -30.48 6.12
N ALA A 266 -9.59 -30.41 6.23
CA ALA A 266 -8.83 -29.17 6.10
C ALA A 266 -7.59 -29.38 5.22
N THR A 267 -7.12 -28.31 4.57
CA THR A 267 -5.84 -28.28 3.86
C THR A 267 -5.04 -27.05 4.24
N ILE A 268 -3.71 -27.15 4.17
CA ILE A 268 -2.80 -26.00 4.20
C ILE A 268 -2.40 -25.75 2.74
N ASP A 269 -2.92 -24.68 2.15
CA ASP A 269 -2.69 -24.38 0.73
C ASP A 269 -1.37 -23.61 0.52
N TRP A 270 -0.89 -22.89 1.54
CA TRP A 270 0.33 -22.08 1.48
C TRP A 270 0.93 -21.85 2.87
N HIS A 271 2.26 -21.67 2.94
CA HIS A 271 2.99 -21.23 4.13
C HIS A 271 4.20 -20.36 3.74
N GLN A 272 4.61 -19.46 4.63
CA GLN A 272 5.71 -18.51 4.38
C GLN A 272 7.10 -19.15 4.33
N GLY A 273 7.27 -20.33 4.93
CA GLY A 273 8.55 -21.04 5.00
C GLY A 273 9.37 -20.65 6.23
N ASN A 274 10.69 -20.53 6.07
CA ASN A 274 11.61 -20.22 7.17
C ASN A 274 11.82 -18.70 7.32
N ILE A 275 12.15 -18.26 8.53
CA ILE A 275 12.42 -16.85 8.84
C ILE A 275 13.80 -16.66 9.49
N SER A 276 14.42 -15.53 9.18
CA SER A 276 15.64 -15.04 9.83
C SER A 276 15.28 -13.81 10.67
N LEU A 277 15.74 -13.76 11.92
CA LEU A 277 15.45 -12.66 12.85
C LEU A 277 16.73 -12.18 13.54
N ASP A 278 16.78 -10.88 13.86
CA ASP A 278 17.76 -10.35 14.79
C ASP A 278 17.58 -11.00 16.19
N PRO A 279 18.64 -11.07 17.02
CA PRO A 279 18.49 -11.41 18.43
C PRO A 279 17.46 -10.51 19.12
N GLU A 280 16.65 -11.10 20.02
CA GLU A 280 15.55 -10.41 20.74
C GLU A 280 14.43 -9.81 19.86
N ALA A 281 14.50 -9.95 18.53
CA ALA A 281 13.48 -9.41 17.65
C ALA A 281 12.21 -10.26 17.63
N THR A 282 11.12 -9.61 17.23
CA THR A 282 9.85 -10.28 16.97
C THR A 282 9.67 -10.52 15.49
N GLY A 283 9.16 -11.70 15.15
CA GLY A 283 8.84 -12.10 13.78
C GLY A 283 7.40 -12.60 13.66
N LYS A 284 6.94 -12.73 12.42
CA LYS A 284 5.65 -13.36 12.10
C LYS A 284 5.83 -14.36 10.98
N LEU A 285 5.34 -15.57 11.18
CA LEU A 285 5.16 -16.58 10.15
C LEU A 285 3.69 -16.69 9.81
N GLN A 286 3.36 -16.73 8.52
CA GLN A 286 2.00 -16.84 8.05
C GLN A 286 1.76 -18.16 7.30
N LEU A 287 0.56 -18.73 7.46
CA LEU A 287 0.08 -19.87 6.69
C LEU A 287 -1.38 -19.70 6.27
N LYS A 288 -1.80 -20.39 5.21
CA LYS A 288 -3.16 -20.33 4.67
C LYS A 288 -3.85 -21.69 4.81
N VAL A 289 -4.91 -21.73 5.62
CA VAL A 289 -5.73 -22.93 5.85
C VAL A 289 -7.04 -22.80 5.10
N ARG A 290 -7.52 -23.88 4.48
CA ARG A 290 -8.79 -23.95 3.77
C ARG A 290 -9.68 -25.08 4.29
N ASN A 291 -10.98 -24.80 4.40
CA ASN A 291 -11.99 -25.81 4.67
C ASN A 291 -12.35 -26.55 3.38
N VAL A 292 -11.95 -27.82 3.29
CA VAL A 292 -12.29 -28.69 2.14
C VAL A 292 -13.41 -29.67 2.45
N GLY A 293 -13.98 -29.59 3.67
CA GLY A 293 -15.19 -30.31 4.05
C GLY A 293 -16.44 -29.74 3.40
N ASN A 294 -17.54 -30.51 3.43
CA ASN A 294 -18.81 -30.14 2.81
C ASN A 294 -19.77 -29.38 3.75
N SER A 295 -19.29 -29.00 4.92
CA SER A 295 -20.03 -28.15 5.85
C SER A 295 -19.11 -27.08 6.41
N GLN A 296 -19.71 -25.96 6.81
CA GLN A 296 -19.03 -24.94 7.57
C GLN A 296 -18.37 -25.54 8.82
N SER A 297 -17.10 -25.20 9.06
CA SER A 297 -16.27 -25.84 10.09
C SER A 297 -15.35 -24.82 10.76
N ARG A 298 -15.18 -24.94 12.08
CA ARG A 298 -14.09 -24.25 12.79
C ARG A 298 -12.78 -24.97 12.48
N MET A 299 -11.72 -24.19 12.28
CA MET A 299 -10.36 -24.71 12.19
C MET A 299 -9.63 -24.43 13.49
N GLU A 300 -8.95 -25.44 14.00
CA GLU A 300 -8.07 -25.37 15.15
C GLU A 300 -6.64 -25.61 14.70
N ILE A 301 -5.72 -24.86 15.30
CA ILE A 301 -4.32 -24.86 14.94
C ILE A 301 -3.53 -25.08 16.19
N GLU A 302 -2.57 -25.99 16.08
CA GLU A 302 -1.69 -26.35 17.17
C GLU A 302 -0.25 -26.32 16.67
N ILE A 303 0.67 -25.88 17.53
CA ILE A 303 2.10 -25.91 17.27
C ILE A 303 2.78 -26.97 18.14
N MET A 304 3.84 -27.56 17.62
CA MET A 304 4.63 -28.59 18.28
C MET A 304 6.11 -28.37 17.97
N GLU A 305 6.99 -28.66 18.93
CA GLU A 305 8.44 -28.52 18.76
C GLU A 305 8.97 -29.56 17.77
N LEU A 306 9.97 -29.18 16.97
CA LEU A 306 10.74 -30.08 16.12
C LEU A 306 12.16 -30.25 16.67
N ASP A 307 12.65 -31.48 16.64
CA ASP A 307 14.05 -31.79 16.90
C ASP A 307 14.96 -31.44 15.70
N GLN A 308 16.27 -31.65 15.86
CA GLN A 308 17.28 -31.40 14.81
C GLN A 308 17.12 -32.28 13.56
N ASN A 309 16.36 -33.37 13.64
CA ASN A 309 16.06 -34.27 12.53
C ASN A 309 14.69 -34.00 11.88
N GLY A 310 13.96 -32.97 12.35
CA GLY A 310 12.61 -32.65 11.88
C GLY A 310 11.52 -33.57 12.44
N LEU A 311 11.80 -34.26 13.55
CA LEU A 311 10.82 -35.10 14.25
C LEU A 311 10.09 -34.27 15.33
N PRO A 312 8.76 -34.42 15.43
CA PRO A 312 7.99 -33.74 16.45
C PRO A 312 8.32 -34.28 17.84
N ILE A 313 8.59 -33.38 18.78
CA ILE A 313 8.85 -33.67 20.19
C ILE A 313 7.95 -32.83 21.10
N GLY A 314 7.64 -33.36 22.28
CA GLY A 314 6.78 -32.69 23.25
C GLY A 314 5.27 -32.82 22.98
N GLU A 315 4.50 -31.91 23.55
CA GLU A 315 3.04 -31.83 23.40
C GLU A 315 2.65 -30.67 22.49
N LYS A 316 1.43 -30.75 21.95
CA LYS A 316 0.85 -29.70 21.14
C LYS A 316 0.37 -28.55 22.03
N ALA A 317 0.58 -27.32 21.59
CA ALA A 317 0.20 -26.13 22.35
C ALA A 317 -0.14 -24.95 21.43
N ASP A 318 -0.75 -23.90 21.99
CA ASP A 318 -0.93 -22.58 21.33
C ASP A 318 0.29 -21.67 21.50
N ILE A 319 1.03 -21.88 22.58
CA ILE A 319 2.25 -21.15 22.95
C ILE A 319 3.32 -22.18 23.28
N LEU A 320 4.49 -22.02 22.68
CA LEU A 320 5.59 -22.95 22.80
C LEU A 320 6.89 -22.18 23.07
N ASN A 321 7.61 -22.59 24.12
CA ASN A 321 8.92 -22.02 24.45
C ASN A 321 9.99 -23.09 24.23
N VAL A 322 10.85 -22.89 23.23
CA VAL A 322 11.87 -23.86 22.81
C VAL A 322 13.22 -23.20 22.75
N SER A 323 14.19 -23.66 23.56
CA SER A 323 15.58 -23.16 23.50
C SER A 323 15.67 -21.61 23.57
N GLY A 324 14.78 -20.98 24.33
CA GLY A 324 14.68 -19.52 24.47
C GLY A 324 13.82 -18.81 23.41
N TRP A 325 13.42 -19.50 22.34
CA TRP A 325 12.45 -19.01 21.37
C TRP A 325 11.03 -19.14 21.90
N THR A 326 10.20 -18.13 21.65
CA THR A 326 8.76 -18.19 21.94
C THR A 326 7.99 -18.17 20.64
N PHE A 327 7.16 -19.18 20.41
CA PHE A 327 6.20 -19.24 19.32
C PHE A 327 4.79 -19.13 19.89
N ARG A 328 3.94 -18.34 19.24
CA ARG A 328 2.56 -18.12 19.68
C ARG A 328 1.63 -17.98 18.49
N ILE A 329 0.56 -18.76 18.47
CA ILE A 329 -0.53 -18.59 17.50
C ILE A 329 -1.28 -17.30 17.84
N SER A 330 -1.51 -16.45 16.84
CA SER A 330 -2.33 -15.25 16.99
C SER A 330 -3.78 -15.66 17.22
N THR A 331 -4.30 -15.33 18.40
CA THR A 331 -5.59 -15.82 18.93
C THR A 331 -6.81 -15.38 18.11
N GLU A 332 -6.68 -14.41 17.21
CA GLU A 332 -7.76 -13.95 16.32
C GLU A 332 -8.24 -15.05 15.36
N TYR A 333 -7.40 -16.07 15.07
CA TYR A 333 -7.76 -17.14 14.13
C TYR A 333 -8.31 -18.40 14.80
N ASN A 334 -8.07 -18.59 16.10
CA ASN A 334 -8.65 -19.68 16.91
C ASN A 334 -10.14 -19.43 17.22
N ALA A 335 -10.96 -19.12 16.21
CA ALA A 335 -12.41 -18.95 16.34
C ALA A 335 -13.14 -18.74 15.01
N SER A 336 -12.45 -18.53 13.88
CA SER A 336 -13.14 -18.21 12.63
C SER A 336 -13.82 -19.45 12.04
N LEU A 337 -15.13 -19.32 11.82
CA LEU A 337 -15.97 -20.37 11.29
C LEU A 337 -15.86 -20.33 9.76
N LEU A 338 -15.01 -21.20 9.18
CA LEU A 338 -14.76 -21.21 7.74
C LEU A 338 -15.93 -21.88 7.01
N ALA A 339 -16.56 -21.12 6.11
CA ALA A 339 -17.50 -21.65 5.15
C ALA A 339 -16.87 -22.72 4.25
N VAL A 340 -17.71 -23.41 3.49
CA VAL A 340 -17.27 -24.46 2.57
C VAL A 340 -16.34 -23.87 1.50
N ASN A 341 -15.19 -24.51 1.28
CA ASN A 341 -14.17 -24.11 0.31
C ASN A 341 -13.58 -22.70 0.52
N THR A 342 -13.70 -22.13 1.72
CA THR A 342 -13.07 -20.83 2.04
C THR A 342 -11.80 -21.00 2.86
N SER A 343 -10.92 -20.01 2.76
CA SER A 343 -9.60 -20.02 3.38
C SER A 343 -9.38 -18.83 4.30
N ALA A 344 -8.57 -19.03 5.34
CA ALA A 344 -8.06 -17.96 6.20
C ALA A 344 -6.53 -18.03 6.29
N PHE A 345 -5.91 -16.85 6.46
CA PHE A 345 -4.52 -16.75 6.85
C PHE A 345 -4.41 -16.88 8.36
N ILE A 346 -3.35 -17.48 8.87
CA ILE A 346 -3.06 -17.55 10.30
C ILE A 346 -1.64 -17.08 10.52
N ASP A 347 -1.49 -16.17 11.48
CA ASP A 347 -0.23 -15.62 11.90
C ASP A 347 0.28 -16.33 13.16
N ILE A 348 1.56 -16.65 13.16
CA ILE A 348 2.31 -17.18 14.29
C ILE A 348 3.36 -16.14 14.64
N SER A 349 3.22 -15.55 15.82
CA SER A 349 4.16 -14.60 16.36
C SER A 349 5.35 -15.34 16.97
N ILE A 350 6.55 -14.82 16.72
CA ILE A 350 7.81 -15.41 17.16
C ILE A 350 8.58 -14.34 17.93
N LEU A 351 9.20 -14.75 19.03
CA LEU A 351 10.20 -13.95 19.74
C LEU A 351 11.53 -14.71 19.75
N ALA A 352 12.57 -14.10 19.19
CA ALA A 352 13.91 -14.64 19.21
C ALA A 352 14.56 -14.46 20.61
N PRO A 353 15.41 -15.40 21.06
CA PRO A 353 16.16 -15.23 22.30
C PRO A 353 17.29 -14.21 22.16
N ALA A 354 17.82 -13.77 23.30
CA ALA A 354 19.00 -12.90 23.42
C ALA A 354 20.31 -13.69 23.22
N LEU A 355 20.44 -14.39 22.10
CA LEU A 355 21.60 -15.23 21.77
C LEU A 355 22.23 -14.78 20.45
N ALA A 356 23.55 -14.92 20.33
CA ALA A 356 24.29 -14.59 19.11
C ALA A 356 24.04 -15.55 17.94
N SER A 357 23.53 -16.75 18.24
CA SER A 357 23.13 -17.75 17.23
C SER A 357 22.08 -18.68 17.83
N GLY A 358 21.27 -19.28 16.97
CA GLY A 358 20.24 -20.22 17.37
C GLY A 358 19.27 -20.52 16.24
N SER A 359 18.67 -21.69 16.29
CA SER A 359 17.60 -22.10 15.38
C SER A 359 16.56 -22.90 16.15
N ALA A 360 15.29 -22.68 15.85
CA ALA A 360 14.20 -23.48 16.39
C ALA A 360 13.20 -23.81 15.28
N GLY A 361 12.74 -25.06 15.27
CA GLY A 361 11.74 -25.56 14.34
C GLY A 361 10.41 -25.83 15.05
N ILE A 362 9.31 -25.54 14.36
CA ILE A 362 7.97 -25.91 14.79
C ILE A 362 7.21 -26.64 13.68
N ARG A 363 6.38 -27.60 14.08
CA ARG A 363 5.35 -28.20 13.24
C ARG A 363 4.02 -27.55 13.57
N VAL A 364 3.41 -26.96 12.57
CA VAL A 364 2.06 -26.40 12.67
C VAL A 364 1.07 -27.40 12.12
N SER A 365 0.08 -27.77 12.92
CA SER A 365 -0.99 -28.67 12.53
C SER A 365 -2.30 -27.91 12.45
N ALA A 366 -3.07 -28.12 11.38
CA ALA A 366 -4.42 -27.58 11.22
C ALA A 366 -5.43 -28.72 11.05
N TYR A 367 -6.55 -28.64 11.76
CA TYR A 367 -7.62 -29.64 11.68
C TYR A 367 -8.97 -29.03 12.05
N SER A 368 -10.04 -29.75 11.76
CA SER A 368 -11.36 -29.41 12.31
C SER A 368 -11.59 -30.18 13.62
N PRO A 369 -12.06 -29.53 14.71
CA PRO A 369 -12.35 -30.22 15.98
C PRO A 369 -13.35 -31.37 15.85
N SER A 370 -14.21 -31.34 14.83
CA SER A 370 -15.17 -32.41 14.52
C SER A 370 -14.51 -33.62 13.83
N ALA A 371 -13.26 -33.51 13.36
CA ALA A 371 -12.49 -34.58 12.72
C ALA A 371 -10.97 -34.43 13.01
N PRO A 372 -10.53 -34.54 14.28
CA PRO A 372 -9.15 -34.26 14.68
C PRO A 372 -8.14 -35.27 14.08
N ALA A 373 -8.58 -36.48 13.76
CA ALA A 373 -7.74 -37.49 13.11
C ALA A 373 -7.31 -37.13 11.68
N ARG A 374 -7.92 -36.10 11.07
CA ARG A 374 -7.61 -35.62 9.71
C ARG A 374 -6.78 -34.33 9.75
N SER A 375 -5.80 -34.27 10.64
CA SER A 375 -4.91 -33.12 10.74
C SER A 375 -3.91 -33.08 9.60
N VAL A 376 -3.71 -31.90 9.04
CA VAL A 376 -2.64 -31.60 8.08
C VAL A 376 -1.57 -30.78 8.77
N SER A 377 -0.30 -30.98 8.41
CA SER A 377 0.82 -30.31 9.09
C SER A 377 1.88 -29.80 8.13
N VAL A 378 2.57 -28.74 8.54
CA VAL A 378 3.73 -28.15 7.85
C VAL A 378 4.81 -27.77 8.85
N ASP A 379 6.07 -27.84 8.41
CA ASP A 379 7.23 -27.51 9.23
C ASP A 379 7.79 -26.13 8.84
N MET A 380 8.14 -25.34 9.85
CA MET A 380 8.74 -24.02 9.67
C MET A 380 9.86 -23.80 10.68
N PHE A 381 10.90 -23.07 10.28
CA PHE A 381 12.08 -22.83 11.09
C PHE A 381 12.37 -21.34 11.24
N ALA A 382 12.80 -20.93 12.43
CA ALA A 382 13.31 -19.60 12.73
C ALA A 382 14.80 -19.68 13.08
N ASN A 383 15.58 -18.74 12.56
CA ASN A 383 17.03 -18.68 12.76
C ASN A 383 17.45 -17.28 13.19
N ILE A 384 18.50 -17.18 14.00
CA ILE A 384 19.14 -15.91 14.35
C ILE A 384 20.18 -15.56 13.29
N GLU A 385 20.13 -14.33 12.81
CA GLU A 385 21.16 -13.74 11.97
C GLU A 385 21.87 -12.62 12.73
N LEU A 386 23.16 -12.81 12.95
CA LEU A 386 24.00 -11.86 13.67
C LEU A 386 24.72 -10.94 12.69
N ILE A 387 24.47 -9.64 12.80
CA ILE A 387 25.17 -8.60 12.05
C ILE A 387 26.11 -7.88 13.02
N ARG A 388 27.41 -8.10 12.83
CA ARG A 388 28.46 -7.40 13.58
C ARG A 388 28.97 -6.24 12.74
N ASN A 389 28.80 -5.02 13.23
CA ASN A 389 29.29 -3.82 12.58
C ASN A 389 29.53 -2.73 13.62
N GLY A 390 30.42 -1.80 13.33
CA GLY A 390 30.71 -0.67 14.19
C GLY A 390 31.27 0.49 13.38
N SER A 391 31.27 1.68 13.97
CA SER A 391 31.88 2.87 13.35
C SER A 391 32.73 3.63 14.36
N ILE A 392 33.79 4.26 13.87
CA ILE A 392 34.61 5.21 14.62
C ILE A 392 34.35 6.60 14.05
N ASP A 393 34.08 7.56 14.92
CA ASP A 393 34.00 8.98 14.56
C ASP A 393 34.97 9.81 15.41
N LEU A 394 35.35 10.96 14.86
CA LEU A 394 36.28 11.90 15.47
C LEU A 394 35.53 13.02 16.16
N ASP A 395 35.62 13.09 17.49
CA ASP A 395 35.10 14.20 18.27
C ASP A 395 36.23 15.06 18.82
N GLY A 396 36.27 16.34 18.42
CA GLY A 396 37.12 17.35 19.05
C GLY A 396 38.64 17.23 18.84
N LEU A 397 39.13 16.37 17.94
CA LEU A 397 40.57 16.21 17.70
C LEU A 397 41.09 17.22 16.64
N GLU A 398 41.50 18.41 17.08
CA GLU A 398 42.05 19.47 16.22
C GLU A 398 43.57 19.32 15.94
N CYS A 399 44.07 18.08 15.80
CA CYS A 399 45.50 17.79 15.64
C CYS A 399 46.03 18.02 14.21
N ARG A 400 45.59 19.09 13.53
CA ARG A 400 46.01 19.36 12.14
C ARG A 400 47.47 19.76 12.04
N SER A 401 47.98 20.51 13.00
CA SER A 401 49.34 21.04 13.04
C SER A 401 49.88 21.01 14.46
N ILE A 402 50.92 20.22 14.73
CA ILE A 402 51.52 20.07 16.06
C ILE A 402 53.01 20.42 15.98
N LYS A 403 53.55 21.18 16.94
CA LYS A 403 54.99 21.45 17.02
C LYS A 403 55.77 20.23 17.53
N PRO A 404 57.03 20.02 17.12
CA PRO A 404 57.86 18.98 17.71
C PRO A 404 57.94 19.11 19.25
N GLY A 405 57.81 17.99 19.97
CA GLY A 405 57.79 17.97 21.44
C GLY A 405 56.44 18.35 22.08
N GLU A 406 55.49 18.89 21.33
CA GLU A 406 54.13 19.12 21.81
C GLU A 406 53.26 17.86 21.67
N THR A 407 52.22 17.79 22.50
CA THR A 407 51.23 16.71 22.48
C THR A 407 49.87 17.28 22.16
N CYS A 408 49.17 16.65 21.23
CA CYS A 408 47.78 16.95 20.92
C CYS A 408 46.87 15.91 21.58
N SER A 409 45.84 16.38 22.28
CA SER A 409 44.86 15.53 22.95
C SER A 409 43.48 15.63 22.29
N GLY A 410 42.75 14.52 22.21
CA GLY A 410 41.34 14.53 21.82
C GLY A 410 40.60 13.26 22.23
N SER A 411 39.42 13.05 21.64
CA SER A 411 38.60 11.87 21.87
C SER A 411 38.14 11.24 20.55
N LEU A 412 37.79 9.95 20.64
CA LEU A 412 37.16 9.20 19.54
C LEU A 412 35.86 8.60 20.05
N THR A 413 34.84 8.61 19.22
CA THR A 413 33.55 7.98 19.53
C THR A 413 33.45 6.67 18.77
N VAL A 414 33.19 5.58 19.50
CA VAL A 414 32.95 4.26 18.92
C VAL A 414 31.48 3.92 19.10
N ASN A 415 30.82 3.52 18.01
CA ASN A 415 29.41 3.15 17.97
C ASN A 415 29.23 1.72 17.48
N ASN A 416 28.37 0.94 18.16
CA ASN A 416 27.94 -0.37 17.69
C ASN A 416 26.75 -0.25 16.73
N SER A 417 27.01 -0.37 15.43
CA SER A 417 26.01 -0.37 14.36
C SER A 417 25.48 -1.77 14.02
N GLY A 418 25.91 -2.81 14.76
CA GLY A 418 25.40 -4.17 14.66
C GLY A 418 24.01 -4.34 15.27
N ASN A 419 23.48 -5.57 15.21
CA ASN A 419 22.16 -5.91 15.74
C ASN A 419 22.19 -6.60 17.12
N PHE A 420 23.36 -6.70 17.76
CA PHE A 420 23.55 -7.37 19.05
C PHE A 420 24.65 -6.70 19.88
N ILE A 421 24.76 -7.07 21.15
CA ILE A 421 25.88 -6.67 22.01
C ILE A 421 27.18 -7.28 21.49
N ASP A 422 28.22 -6.46 21.36
CA ASP A 422 29.54 -6.91 20.89
C ASP A 422 30.68 -6.21 21.65
N SER A 423 31.86 -6.83 21.63
CA SER A 423 33.09 -6.26 22.16
C SER A 423 34.01 -5.83 21.03
N PHE A 424 34.29 -4.54 20.93
CA PHE A 424 35.17 -3.97 19.93
C PHE A 424 36.57 -3.75 20.47
N ILE A 425 37.57 -3.93 19.60
CA ILE A 425 38.97 -3.61 19.83
C ILE A 425 39.36 -2.43 18.93
N LEU A 426 39.89 -1.38 19.56
CA LEU A 426 40.42 -0.19 18.89
C LEU A 426 41.96 -0.19 18.95
N PHE A 427 42.58 0.03 17.80
CA PHE A 427 44.03 0.16 17.69
C PHE A 427 44.42 1.16 16.59
N SER A 428 45.58 1.78 16.78
CA SER A 428 46.16 2.75 15.85
C SER A 428 47.43 2.22 15.19
N GLU A 429 47.65 2.60 13.93
CA GLU A 429 48.91 2.44 13.20
C GLU A 429 49.49 3.83 12.90
N SER A 430 50.74 4.07 13.31
CA SER A 430 51.46 5.33 13.10
C SER A 430 52.93 5.11 12.73
N PRO A 431 53.61 6.11 12.14
CA PRO A 431 55.06 6.10 11.93
C PRO A 431 55.87 6.08 13.25
N GLU A 432 57.12 5.61 13.21
CA GLU A 432 57.96 5.45 14.41
C GLU A 432 58.24 6.73 15.19
N TRP A 433 58.25 7.90 14.54
CA TRP A 433 58.50 9.21 15.15
C TRP A 433 57.25 9.86 15.77
N LEU A 434 56.09 9.21 15.66
CA LEU A 434 54.80 9.68 16.15
C LEU A 434 54.22 8.68 17.14
N VAL A 435 54.20 9.07 18.41
CA VAL A 435 53.73 8.23 19.52
C VAL A 435 52.26 8.49 19.77
N VAL A 436 51.45 7.43 19.71
CA VAL A 436 50.01 7.46 20.03
C VAL A 436 49.79 6.71 21.34
N ASN A 437 49.32 7.42 22.37
CA ASN A 437 48.90 6.83 23.63
C ASN A 437 47.37 6.76 23.69
N GLN A 438 46.85 5.58 23.99
CA GLN A 438 45.41 5.33 24.15
C GLN A 438 45.11 4.66 25.51
N PRO A 439 44.07 5.09 26.24
CA PRO A 439 43.77 4.57 27.58
C PRO A 439 43.03 3.23 27.60
N SER A 440 42.24 2.92 26.57
CA SER A 440 41.52 1.65 26.45
C SER A 440 41.62 1.07 25.05
N SER A 441 41.71 -0.26 24.95
CA SER A 441 41.77 -0.97 23.68
C SER A 441 40.58 -1.89 23.43
N GLN A 442 39.75 -2.19 24.45
CA GLN A 442 38.60 -3.08 24.32
C GLN A 442 37.36 -2.48 25.01
N ILE A 443 36.24 -2.48 24.29
CA ILE A 443 35.00 -1.78 24.68
C ILE A 443 33.82 -2.70 24.38
N SER A 444 32.95 -2.95 25.36
CA SER A 444 31.71 -3.70 25.15
C SER A 444 30.56 -2.73 24.98
N LEU A 445 29.83 -2.83 23.86
CA LEU A 445 28.74 -1.93 23.50
C LEU A 445 27.48 -2.73 23.17
N ALA A 446 26.36 -2.34 23.77
CA ALA A 446 25.04 -2.81 23.37
C ALA A 446 24.66 -2.31 21.97
N ARG A 447 23.61 -2.88 21.38
CA ARG A 447 23.08 -2.47 20.07
C ARG A 447 22.74 -0.97 20.07
N GLY A 448 23.36 -0.21 19.16
CA GLY A 448 23.14 1.23 19.02
C GLY A 448 23.70 2.09 20.15
N GLU A 449 24.53 1.50 21.03
CA GLU A 449 25.25 2.23 22.06
C GLU A 449 26.53 2.84 21.47
N SER A 450 26.84 4.05 21.91
CA SER A 450 28.08 4.76 21.59
C SER A 450 28.85 5.08 22.87
N VAL A 451 30.17 4.97 22.81
CA VAL A 451 31.08 5.38 23.89
C VAL A 451 32.11 6.34 23.33
N GLU A 452 32.32 7.43 24.05
CA GLU A 452 33.45 8.33 23.84
C GLU A 452 34.67 7.77 24.59
N ILE A 453 35.81 7.73 23.89
CA ILE A 453 37.12 7.34 24.40
C ILE A 453 37.93 8.62 24.61
N PRO A 454 37.98 9.17 25.83
CA PRO A 454 38.75 10.37 26.12
C PRO A 454 40.24 10.05 26.25
N GLY A 455 41.09 11.07 26.15
CA GLY A 455 42.51 10.98 26.53
C GLY A 455 43.39 10.30 25.49
N ILE A 456 43.05 10.45 24.20
CA ILE A 456 43.95 10.06 23.12
C ILE A 456 45.00 11.15 23.00
N GLU A 457 46.26 10.78 23.17
CA GLU A 457 47.40 11.69 23.11
C GLU A 457 48.30 11.33 21.94
N ILE A 458 48.59 12.31 21.09
CA ILE A 458 49.50 12.18 19.96
C ILE A 458 50.68 13.11 20.20
N THR A 459 51.87 12.54 20.35
CA THR A 459 53.11 13.27 20.61
C THR A 459 54.06 13.11 19.42
N ILE A 460 54.66 14.23 19.00
CA ILE A 460 55.70 14.24 17.96
C ILE A 460 57.07 14.30 18.61
N ASP A 461 57.98 13.42 18.19
CA ASP A 461 59.37 13.44 18.65
C ASP A 461 60.07 14.78 18.33
N GLU A 462 61.09 15.15 19.11
CA GLU A 462 61.88 16.35 18.84
C GLU A 462 62.71 16.23 17.55
N GLY A 463 62.93 17.37 16.87
CA GLY A 463 63.84 17.44 15.71
C GLY A 463 63.25 16.96 14.38
N ILE A 464 61.93 16.73 14.29
CA ILE A 464 61.28 16.41 13.01
C ILE A 464 61.05 17.67 12.18
N GLU A 465 61.39 17.60 10.90
CA GLU A 465 61.30 18.70 9.95
C GLU A 465 59.86 19.23 9.79
N ALA A 466 59.71 20.55 9.81
CA ALA A 466 58.43 21.23 9.59
C ALA A 466 57.76 20.81 8.26
N PHE A 467 56.43 20.85 8.23
CA PHE A 467 55.60 20.48 7.07
C PHE A 467 55.68 19.00 6.65
N THR A 468 56.41 18.16 7.38
CA THR A 468 56.32 16.70 7.23
C THR A 468 54.87 16.28 7.47
N GLN A 469 54.38 15.37 6.63
CA GLN A 469 53.01 14.85 6.71
C GLN A 469 53.04 13.39 7.15
N ALA A 470 52.11 13.04 8.04
CA ALA A 470 51.84 11.66 8.45
C ALA A 470 50.35 11.38 8.46
N GLU A 471 50.03 10.09 8.43
CA GLU A 471 48.68 9.58 8.63
C GLU A 471 48.68 8.66 9.85
N VAL A 472 47.76 8.91 10.78
CA VAL A 472 47.43 7.99 11.86
C VAL A 472 46.17 7.24 11.46
N ILE A 473 46.27 5.92 11.37
CA ILE A 473 45.18 5.04 10.93
C ILE A 473 44.60 4.33 12.14
N TRP A 474 43.36 4.66 12.48
CA TRP A 474 42.58 3.99 13.50
C TRP A 474 41.74 2.89 12.88
N LYS A 475 41.79 1.68 13.46
CA LYS A 475 41.04 0.51 12.98
C LYS A 475 40.17 -0.04 14.09
N LEU A 476 38.91 -0.32 13.76
CA LEU A 476 37.96 -0.97 14.64
C LEU A 476 37.73 -2.40 14.17
N ARG A 477 37.75 -3.36 15.10
CA ARG A 477 37.29 -4.72 14.83
C ARG A 477 36.54 -5.29 16.03
N PRO A 478 35.58 -6.20 15.85
CA PRO A 478 35.09 -7.05 16.93
C PRO A 478 36.24 -7.90 17.49
N ALA A 479 36.16 -8.29 18.77
CA ALA A 479 37.23 -9.00 19.48
C ALA A 479 37.72 -10.27 18.73
N ASP A 480 36.78 -11.01 18.15
CA ASP A 480 37.01 -12.22 17.35
C ASP A 480 36.60 -12.02 15.88
N GLY A 481 36.82 -10.82 15.32
CA GLY A 481 36.34 -10.44 14.00
C GLY A 481 37.37 -9.74 13.10
N GLU A 482 36.93 -9.49 11.87
CA GLU A 482 37.63 -8.66 10.89
C GLU A 482 37.43 -7.16 11.18
N ILE A 483 38.23 -6.32 10.53
CA ILE A 483 38.09 -4.87 10.64
C ILE A 483 36.73 -4.45 10.07
N VAL A 484 35.94 -3.72 10.87
CA VAL A 484 34.61 -3.21 10.51
C VAL A 484 34.66 -1.76 10.05
N ASP A 485 35.61 -0.97 10.56
CA ASP A 485 35.76 0.43 10.17
C ASP A 485 37.21 0.91 10.28
N THR A 486 37.54 1.98 9.54
CA THR A 486 38.87 2.60 9.52
C THR A 486 38.76 4.12 9.42
N LEU A 487 39.32 4.82 10.39
CA LEU A 487 39.41 6.27 10.43
C LEU A 487 40.85 6.72 10.18
N LYS A 488 41.03 7.70 9.31
CA LYS A 488 42.34 8.23 8.91
C LYS A 488 42.47 9.69 9.32
N ILE A 489 43.52 9.99 10.08
CA ILE A 489 43.78 11.33 10.59
C ILE A 489 45.11 11.81 10.01
N ASN A 490 45.05 12.87 9.20
CA ASN A 490 46.24 13.48 8.61
C ASN A 490 46.81 14.50 9.58
N ILE A 491 48.10 14.34 9.88
CA ILE A 491 48.85 15.21 10.78
C ILE A 491 49.95 15.91 9.99
N SER A 492 50.08 17.21 10.20
CA SER A 492 51.20 17.99 9.69
C SER A 492 52.02 18.54 10.85
N ILE A 493 53.34 18.63 10.64
CA ILE A 493 54.24 19.19 11.65
C ILE A 493 54.27 20.70 11.47
N ALA A 494 53.98 21.43 12.55
CA ALA A 494 54.05 22.88 12.57
C ALA A 494 55.50 23.35 12.45
N LEU A 495 55.69 24.53 11.86
CA LEU A 495 56.97 25.22 11.93
C LEU A 495 57.17 25.77 13.34
N ASP A 496 58.33 25.50 13.91
CA ASP A 496 58.82 26.04 15.17
C ASP A 496 60.11 26.82 14.91
N SER A 497 60.01 28.15 14.96
CA SER A 497 61.11 29.07 14.73
C SER A 497 61.88 29.32 16.03
N ASN A 498 63.18 29.03 16.04
CA ASN A 498 64.03 29.27 17.20
C ASN A 498 65.41 29.78 16.75
N TRP A 499 65.72 31.04 17.11
CA TRP A 499 66.97 31.70 16.76
C TRP A 499 67.78 32.07 18.00
N VAL A 500 69.08 31.78 17.99
CA VAL A 500 69.98 32.05 19.12
C VAL A 500 71.27 32.71 18.66
N PHE A 501 71.77 33.67 19.44
CA PHE A 501 73.13 34.19 19.30
C PHE A 501 74.14 33.16 19.82
N GLU A 502 74.93 32.57 18.93
CA GLU A 502 75.98 31.60 19.27
C GLU A 502 77.24 32.33 19.76
N GLU A 503 77.57 33.47 19.16
CA GLU A 503 78.74 34.27 19.53
C GLU A 503 78.49 35.76 19.27
N VAL A 504 78.90 36.61 20.21
CA VAL A 504 78.85 38.08 20.07
C VAL A 504 80.20 38.64 20.52
N VAL A 505 80.95 39.22 19.59
CA VAL A 505 82.28 39.80 19.85
C VAL A 505 82.24 41.30 19.60
N GLN A 506 82.75 42.08 20.55
CA GLN A 506 82.87 43.53 20.48
C GLN A 506 84.33 43.93 20.33
N GLU A 507 84.61 44.85 19.40
CA GLU A 507 85.93 45.44 19.20
C GLU A 507 85.80 46.96 19.01
N VAL A 508 86.76 47.73 19.52
CA VAL A 508 86.80 49.19 19.38
C VAL A 508 88.15 49.59 18.82
N ASP A 509 88.14 50.21 17.64
CA ASP A 509 89.35 50.66 16.97
C ASP A 509 89.88 51.97 17.57
N ALA A 510 91.17 52.26 17.34
CA ALA A 510 91.83 53.48 17.81
C ALA A 510 91.18 54.78 17.28
N ASP A 511 90.42 54.70 16.18
CA ASP A 511 89.66 55.80 15.58
C ASP A 511 88.27 56.00 16.20
N GLY A 512 87.94 55.26 17.25
CA GLY A 512 86.65 55.32 17.94
C GLY A 512 85.50 54.63 17.20
N LEU A 513 85.81 53.70 16.29
CA LEU A 513 84.82 52.84 15.63
C LEU A 513 84.55 51.61 16.50
N MET A 514 83.35 51.51 17.05
CA MET A 514 82.87 50.35 17.79
C MET A 514 82.21 49.37 16.81
N THR A 515 82.68 48.12 16.79
CA THR A 515 82.12 47.05 15.95
C THR A 515 81.65 45.90 16.83
N MET A 516 80.53 45.30 16.45
CA MET A 516 79.97 44.11 17.08
C MET A 516 79.72 43.06 16.00
N SER A 517 80.43 41.92 16.09
CA SER A 517 80.26 40.76 15.22
C SER A 517 79.30 39.79 15.90
N CYS A 518 78.16 39.52 15.27
CA CYS A 518 77.14 38.61 15.77
C CYS A 518 77.08 37.35 14.89
N THR A 519 77.29 36.19 15.49
CA THR A 519 77.02 34.88 14.89
C THR A 519 75.74 34.32 15.47
N VAL A 520 74.74 34.07 14.62
CA VAL A 520 73.41 33.56 14.99
C VAL A 520 73.15 32.23 14.31
N LYS A 521 72.34 31.38 14.94
CA LYS A 521 72.08 30.00 14.50
C LYS A 521 70.58 29.69 14.53
N ASN A 522 70.11 29.04 13.47
CA ASN A 522 68.75 28.49 13.42
C ASN A 522 68.71 27.17 14.20
N LEU A 523 68.00 27.14 15.32
CA LEU A 523 67.72 25.95 16.12
C LEU A 523 66.25 25.50 16.03
N GLY A 524 65.46 26.08 15.10
CA GLY A 524 64.09 25.67 14.82
C GLY A 524 64.00 24.30 14.16
N ASN A 525 62.83 23.90 13.65
CA ASN A 525 62.65 22.61 12.99
C ASN A 525 62.54 22.69 11.45
N GLY A 526 62.87 23.83 10.84
CA GLY A 526 62.73 24.00 9.40
C GLY A 526 63.59 25.14 8.86
N LYS A 527 63.53 25.30 7.54
CA LYS A 527 64.10 26.46 6.86
C LYS A 527 63.38 27.72 7.31
N ASP A 528 64.14 28.70 7.76
CA ASP A 528 63.61 29.98 8.20
C ASP A 528 64.43 31.14 7.62
N GLY A 529 63.90 32.35 7.73
CA GLY A 529 64.64 33.58 7.49
C GLY A 529 64.82 34.38 8.78
N LEU A 530 65.61 35.43 8.69
CA LEU A 530 65.93 36.33 9.79
C LEU A 530 65.80 37.78 9.33
N ILE A 531 65.11 38.59 10.12
CA ILE A 531 65.02 40.04 9.98
C ILE A 531 65.85 40.66 11.09
N VAL A 532 66.82 41.51 10.76
CA VAL A 532 67.75 42.12 11.72
C VAL A 532 67.64 43.63 11.66
N VAL A 533 67.50 44.28 12.82
CA VAL A 533 67.40 45.74 12.96
C VAL A 533 68.41 46.26 13.97
N LEU A 534 69.15 47.30 13.59
CA LEU A 534 70.11 47.99 14.44
C LEU A 534 69.48 49.24 15.07
N THR A 535 69.61 49.39 16.37
CA THR A 535 69.24 50.60 17.10
C THR A 535 70.40 51.08 17.97
N VAL A 536 70.68 52.39 17.93
CA VAL A 536 71.77 53.00 18.68
C VAL A 536 71.22 54.13 19.56
N SER A 537 71.71 54.23 20.79
CA SER A 537 71.17 55.18 21.78
C SER A 537 71.46 56.66 21.50
N HIS A 538 72.47 56.95 20.67
CA HIS A 538 72.90 58.32 20.34
C HIS A 538 73.02 58.51 18.83
N TYR A 539 72.71 59.71 18.36
CA TYR A 539 72.79 60.07 16.95
C TYR A 539 74.26 60.20 16.51
N THR A 540 74.81 59.08 16.03
CA THR A 540 76.19 58.92 15.55
C THR A 540 76.17 58.22 14.18
N GLU A 541 77.29 58.22 13.46
CA GLU A 541 77.43 57.37 12.28
C GLU A 541 77.44 55.91 12.74
N HIS A 542 76.47 55.12 12.29
CA HIS A 542 76.34 53.70 12.61
C HIS A 542 75.77 52.96 11.41
N GLY A 543 75.94 51.65 11.32
CA GLY A 543 75.37 50.84 10.24
C GLY A 543 75.51 49.34 10.45
N LEU A 544 74.80 48.57 9.62
CA LEU A 544 74.95 47.12 9.50
C LEU A 544 75.81 46.78 8.28
N SER A 545 76.62 45.74 8.44
CA SER A 545 77.30 45.02 7.36
C SER A 545 76.65 43.64 7.26
N PRO A 546 75.75 43.45 6.29
CA PRO A 546 74.98 42.21 6.17
C PRO A 546 75.87 41.06 5.63
N PRO A 547 75.47 39.79 5.86
CA PRO A 547 76.14 38.62 5.30
C PRO A 547 75.83 38.46 3.80
N ASP A 548 76.60 37.60 3.12
CA ASP A 548 76.36 37.26 1.72
C ASP A 548 74.96 36.66 1.54
N GLY A 549 74.20 37.18 0.57
CA GLY A 549 72.84 36.71 0.26
C GLY A 549 71.71 37.38 1.06
N ALA A 550 72.02 38.37 1.90
CA ALA A 550 71.01 39.22 2.53
C ALA A 550 70.41 40.23 1.53
N GLU A 551 69.13 40.53 1.71
CA GLU A 551 68.38 41.55 1.00
C GLU A 551 68.26 42.80 1.88
N PHE A 552 68.52 43.97 1.30
CA PHE A 552 68.51 45.26 1.98
C PHE A 552 68.29 46.41 0.99
N GLU A 553 67.94 47.60 1.49
CA GLU A 553 67.71 48.78 0.66
C GLU A 553 69.05 49.38 0.18
N LEU A 554 69.32 49.32 -1.13
CA LEU A 554 70.58 49.78 -1.74
C LEU A 554 70.84 51.29 -1.63
N GLU A 555 69.80 52.10 -1.39
CA GLU A 555 69.91 53.56 -1.23
C GLU A 555 70.15 53.98 0.24
N ALA A 556 70.07 53.05 1.20
CA ALA A 556 70.28 53.30 2.61
C ALA A 556 71.79 53.23 2.97
N ASP A 557 72.47 54.37 2.92
CA ASP A 557 73.85 54.52 3.41
C ASP A 557 73.90 55.50 4.60
N PRO A 558 74.19 55.06 5.83
CA PRO A 558 74.52 53.68 6.26
C PRO A 558 73.29 52.79 6.57
N LEU A 559 73.42 51.48 6.33
CA LEU A 559 72.32 50.49 6.43
C LEU A 559 71.81 50.29 7.87
N ARG A 560 70.48 50.19 8.05
CA ARG A 560 69.83 50.09 9.37
C ARG A 560 69.22 48.72 9.69
N ASP A 561 68.84 47.99 8.66
CA ASP A 561 68.18 46.70 8.73
C ASP A 561 68.52 45.85 7.50
N PHE A 562 68.42 44.53 7.64
CA PHE A 562 68.47 43.61 6.50
C PHE A 562 67.60 42.38 6.78
N GLN A 563 67.21 41.69 5.71
CA GLN A 563 66.53 40.40 5.79
C GLN A 563 67.34 39.34 5.05
N ILE A 564 67.30 38.10 5.53
CA ILE A 564 67.90 36.95 4.85
C ILE A 564 66.94 35.77 4.95
N ILE A 565 66.76 35.02 3.86
CA ILE A 565 65.77 33.94 3.76
C ILE A 565 66.48 32.63 3.41
N GLY A 566 65.95 31.51 3.89
CA GLY A 566 66.34 30.18 3.43
C GLY A 566 67.55 29.61 4.16
N ILE A 567 67.66 29.87 5.46
CA ILE A 567 68.71 29.35 6.33
C ILE A 567 68.26 27.99 6.88
N ASP A 568 69.06 26.96 6.62
CA ASP A 568 68.79 25.59 7.06
C ASP A 568 68.89 25.43 8.59
N TYR A 569 68.26 24.39 9.12
CA TYR A 569 68.41 24.02 10.53
C TYR A 569 69.88 23.76 10.89
N GLY A 570 70.32 24.31 12.02
CA GLY A 570 71.67 24.17 12.55
C GLY A 570 72.72 25.03 11.84
N GLN A 571 72.34 25.75 10.78
CA GLN A 571 73.24 26.65 10.05
C GLN A 571 73.47 27.94 10.85
N ASN A 572 74.71 28.43 10.83
CA ASN A 572 75.09 29.70 11.41
C ASN A 572 75.34 30.76 10.33
N ILE A 573 74.98 32.00 10.66
CA ILE A 573 75.27 33.18 9.85
C ILE A 573 75.95 34.23 10.73
N THR A 574 76.88 34.99 10.14
CA THR A 574 77.62 36.03 10.87
C THR A 574 77.43 37.35 10.16
N PHE A 575 77.04 38.38 10.90
CA PHE A 575 76.92 39.75 10.42
C PHE A 575 77.60 40.71 11.39
N ARG A 576 77.90 41.92 10.93
CA ARG A 576 78.57 42.93 11.77
C ARG A 576 77.73 44.19 11.87
N SER A 577 77.64 44.77 13.06
CA SER A 577 77.13 46.12 13.28
C SER A 577 78.26 47.02 13.71
N TRP A 578 78.21 48.30 13.35
CA TRP A 578 79.22 49.28 13.74
C TRP A 578 78.58 50.60 14.11
N ALA A 579 79.21 51.34 15.02
CA ALA A 579 78.83 52.68 15.42
C ALA A 579 80.08 53.48 15.81
N LYS A 580 80.13 54.75 15.43
CA LYS A 580 81.23 55.65 15.76
C LYS A 580 80.96 56.35 17.09
N LEU A 581 81.93 56.32 18.00
CA LEU A 581 81.83 57.01 19.28
C LEU A 581 81.68 58.53 19.05
N PRO A 582 80.80 59.22 19.80
CA PRO A 582 80.67 60.66 19.71
C PRO A 582 81.97 61.36 20.15
N VAL A 583 82.55 62.19 19.27
CA VAL A 583 83.80 62.92 19.58
C VAL A 583 83.56 64.38 20.01
N ASP A 584 82.44 64.99 19.58
CA ASP A 584 82.15 66.43 19.77
C ASP A 584 81.10 66.74 20.86
N VAL A 585 80.99 65.87 21.87
CA VAL A 585 79.99 66.02 22.94
C VAL A 585 80.65 66.57 24.20
N LEU A 586 80.04 67.57 24.85
CA LEU A 586 80.61 68.22 26.05
C LEU A 586 80.62 67.34 27.31
N LEU A 587 79.82 66.27 27.32
CA LEU A 587 79.60 65.38 28.45
C LEU A 587 80.07 63.96 28.10
N ASN A 588 80.62 63.27 29.10
CA ASN A 588 80.88 61.84 29.01
C ASN A 588 79.55 61.09 28.93
N GLY A 589 79.53 59.98 28.21
CA GLY A 589 78.37 59.10 28.12
C GLY A 589 78.73 57.71 27.63
N THR A 590 77.72 56.86 27.56
CA THR A 590 77.84 55.46 27.12
C THR A 590 77.02 55.26 25.86
N LEU A 591 77.66 54.79 24.79
CA LEU A 591 76.98 54.41 23.56
C LEU A 591 76.44 53.00 23.74
N TRP A 592 75.16 52.79 23.42
CA TRP A 592 74.54 51.46 23.45
C TRP A 592 74.14 51.11 22.03
N MET A 593 74.65 49.98 21.55
CA MET A 593 74.33 49.40 20.25
C MET A 593 73.51 48.14 20.49
N ASN A 594 72.24 48.18 20.11
CA ASN A 594 71.29 47.10 20.28
C ASN A 594 70.95 46.52 18.92
N VAL A 595 71.12 45.21 18.78
CA VAL A 595 70.66 44.46 17.62
C VAL A 595 69.48 43.61 18.04
N SER A 596 68.37 43.84 17.35
CA SER A 596 67.13 43.07 17.49
C SER A 596 66.94 42.20 16.25
N MET A 597 66.48 40.97 16.45
CA MET A 597 66.16 40.08 15.36
C MET A 597 64.83 39.34 15.56
N TRP A 598 64.15 39.10 14.45
CA TRP A 598 62.91 38.32 14.37
C TRP A 598 63.06 37.21 13.34
N SER A 599 62.39 36.09 13.59
CA SER A 599 62.17 35.08 12.56
C SER A 599 61.40 35.71 11.39
N PHE A 600 61.78 35.40 10.16
CA PHE A 600 61.01 35.80 8.98
C PHE A 600 59.69 35.03 8.88
N SER A 601 59.66 33.78 9.34
CA SER A 601 58.45 32.95 9.33
C SER A 601 57.48 33.27 10.47
N ASP A 602 57.97 33.91 11.54
CA ASP A 602 57.18 34.43 12.65
C ASP A 602 57.62 35.87 13.02
N PRO A 603 57.28 36.88 12.20
CA PRO A 603 57.72 38.26 12.41
C PRO A 603 57.02 38.94 13.60
N ASP A 604 55.86 38.42 14.01
CA ASP A 604 55.14 38.88 15.21
C ASP A 604 55.57 38.12 16.48
N GLY A 605 56.51 37.18 16.35
CA GLY A 605 57.03 36.34 17.43
C GLY A 605 58.00 37.05 18.38
N ASP A 606 58.65 36.26 19.24
CA ASP A 606 59.55 36.77 20.26
C ASP A 606 60.80 37.41 19.65
N GLU A 607 61.03 38.68 19.99
CA GLU A 607 62.20 39.43 19.58
C GLU A 607 63.46 38.95 20.32
N VAL A 608 64.45 38.46 19.58
CA VAL A 608 65.74 38.07 20.15
C VAL A 608 66.70 39.26 20.09
N LYS A 609 67.30 39.64 21.22
CA LYS A 609 68.11 40.85 21.35
C LYS A 609 69.50 40.56 21.85
N THR A 610 70.46 41.35 21.37
CA THR A 610 71.77 41.51 22.00
C THR A 610 72.14 42.99 22.07
N SER A 611 72.91 43.36 23.08
CA SER A 611 73.37 44.73 23.26
C SER A 611 74.85 44.77 23.63
N SER A 612 75.51 45.81 23.15
CA SER A 612 76.91 46.10 23.42
C SER A 612 77.04 47.58 23.77
N ASN A 613 77.99 47.91 24.66
CA ASN A 613 78.18 49.27 25.13
C ASN A 613 79.64 49.67 25.16
N GLU A 614 79.89 50.96 24.99
CA GLU A 614 81.23 51.55 25.11
C GLU A 614 81.13 53.01 25.59
N ASP A 615 82.02 53.41 26.49
CA ASP A 615 82.04 54.76 27.06
C ASP A 615 82.88 55.72 26.20
N TRP A 616 82.41 56.95 26.02
CA TRP A 616 83.21 58.03 25.41
C TRP A 616 83.47 59.17 26.41
N LEU A 617 84.60 59.85 26.22
CA LEU A 617 84.97 61.05 26.99
C LEU A 617 84.50 62.30 26.25
N GLY A 618 83.86 63.21 26.98
CA GLY A 618 83.44 64.50 26.45
C GLY A 618 84.64 65.39 26.11
N THR A 619 84.45 66.33 25.20
CA THR A 619 85.49 67.23 24.65
C THR A 619 86.42 67.88 25.70
N PRO A 620 85.97 68.37 26.89
CA PRO A 620 86.88 68.95 27.88
C PRO A 620 87.78 67.93 28.61
N TRP A 621 87.59 66.63 28.35
CA TRP A 621 88.32 65.52 28.98
C TRP A 621 89.17 64.72 27.99
N GLN A 622 89.21 65.14 26.72
CA GLN A 622 90.10 64.62 25.69
C GLN A 622 91.46 65.36 25.76
N PRO A 623 92.61 64.69 25.59
CA PRO A 623 93.92 65.35 25.64
C PRO A 623 94.12 66.33 24.46
N ASP A 624 94.43 67.59 24.75
CA ASP A 624 94.56 68.70 23.78
C ASP A 624 95.61 68.43 22.68
N GLN A 625 95.22 68.60 21.41
CA GLN A 625 96.15 68.92 20.31
C GLN A 625 96.41 70.44 20.26
N PRO A 626 97.62 70.90 19.88
CA PRO A 626 97.99 72.30 19.99
C PRO A 626 97.26 73.18 18.97
N VAL A 627 96.54 74.18 19.49
CA VAL A 627 95.75 75.19 18.77
C VAL A 627 96.64 76.39 18.42
N GLU A 628 96.67 76.79 17.15
CA GLU A 628 97.14 78.12 16.74
C GLU A 628 96.05 79.17 17.03
N GLU A 629 96.43 80.20 17.77
CA GLU A 629 95.58 81.30 18.23
C GLU A 629 95.29 82.31 17.11
N GLU A 630 94.04 82.78 17.07
CA GLU A 630 93.59 84.19 16.97
C GLU A 630 92.26 84.31 16.18
N PRO A 631 91.43 85.34 16.40
CA PRO A 631 91.10 85.94 17.68
C PRO A 631 89.58 86.26 17.79
N TRP A 632 89.17 86.65 19.01
CA TRP A 632 87.98 87.42 19.44
C TRP A 632 86.97 87.99 18.40
N PHE A 633 85.69 87.82 18.73
CA PHE A 633 84.49 88.29 18.03
C PHE A 633 84.49 89.75 17.54
N ASP A 634 84.20 89.88 16.24
CA ASP A 634 83.88 91.11 15.49
C ASP A 634 82.35 91.39 15.51
N PHE A 635 81.95 92.61 15.86
CA PHE A 635 80.55 93.08 15.94
C PHE A 635 80.06 93.66 14.59
N ALA A 636 80.25 92.93 13.49
CA ALA A 636 80.04 93.43 12.13
C ALA A 636 78.76 92.97 11.37
N PRO A 637 77.87 92.09 11.87
CA PRO A 637 76.54 91.94 11.27
C PRO A 637 75.42 92.14 12.30
N MET A 638 75.31 93.36 12.85
CA MET A 638 74.15 93.83 13.61
C MET A 638 73.17 94.63 12.74
N PHE A 639 73.03 94.34 11.44
CA PHE A 639 71.98 94.94 10.57
C PHE A 639 71.59 94.04 9.38
N GLY A 640 70.90 92.94 9.66
CA GLY A 640 70.25 92.08 8.65
C GLY A 640 68.95 91.41 9.14
N PHE A 641 68.29 91.98 10.16
CA PHE A 641 67.29 91.28 10.97
C PHE A 641 65.83 91.34 10.45
N ILE A 642 65.55 91.69 9.18
CA ILE A 642 64.15 91.87 8.73
C ILE A 642 63.77 91.17 7.40
N ASP A 643 64.69 90.51 6.67
CA ASP A 643 64.32 89.88 5.37
C ASP A 643 64.47 88.33 5.30
N GLU A 644 65.22 87.70 6.21
CA GLU A 644 65.46 86.24 6.15
C GLU A 644 64.47 85.41 6.99
N THR A 645 63.85 85.97 8.03
CA THR A 645 62.90 85.23 8.89
C THR A 645 61.49 85.13 8.29
N TRP A 646 61.09 86.08 7.43
CA TRP A 646 59.72 86.14 6.88
C TRP A 646 59.54 85.29 5.61
N SER A 647 60.62 85.05 4.84
CA SER A 647 60.58 84.14 3.66
C SER A 647 60.76 82.66 4.05
N ARG A 648 61.45 82.35 5.16
CA ARG A 648 61.77 80.98 5.56
C ARG A 648 60.66 80.24 6.31
N HIS A 649 59.74 80.94 6.97
CA HIS A 649 58.71 80.32 7.84
C HIS A 649 57.25 80.56 7.43
N SER A 650 56.99 81.33 6.37
CA SER A 650 55.62 81.56 5.89
C SER A 650 54.98 80.30 5.28
N TYR A 651 55.75 79.52 4.49
CA TYR A 651 55.26 78.28 3.89
C TYR A 651 55.01 77.16 4.92
N THR A 652 55.82 77.05 5.98
CA THR A 652 55.60 76.07 7.06
C THR A 652 54.36 76.38 7.89
N PHE A 653 54.07 77.67 8.15
CA PHE A 653 52.84 78.06 8.85
C PHE A 653 51.58 77.76 8.03
N PHE A 654 51.59 78.01 6.71
CA PHE A 654 50.48 77.63 5.85
C PHE A 654 50.32 76.12 5.68
N ALA A 655 51.42 75.36 5.62
CA ALA A 655 51.38 73.90 5.54
C ALA A 655 50.78 73.25 6.80
N ILE A 656 51.12 73.76 7.99
CA ILE A 656 50.53 73.28 9.25
C ILE A 656 49.03 73.56 9.28
N ILE A 657 48.58 74.76 8.87
CA ILE A 657 47.16 75.09 8.81
C ILE A 657 46.41 74.23 7.79
N PHE A 658 46.97 74.00 6.59
CA PHE A 658 46.39 73.12 5.59
C PHE A 658 46.33 71.65 6.04
N SER A 659 47.35 71.17 6.75
CA SER A 659 47.37 69.80 7.30
C SER A 659 46.29 69.60 8.37
N ILE A 660 46.11 70.58 9.28
CA ILE A 660 45.05 70.54 10.29
C ILE A 660 43.67 70.58 9.61
N PHE A 661 43.51 71.39 8.56
CA PHE A 661 42.25 71.48 7.81
C PHE A 661 41.95 70.19 7.01
N ALA A 662 42.97 69.58 6.40
CA ALA A 662 42.85 68.31 5.68
C ALA A 662 42.54 67.14 6.62
N ILE A 663 43.20 67.08 7.79
CA ILE A 663 42.92 66.09 8.85
C ILE A 663 41.50 66.27 9.39
N HIS A 664 41.04 67.51 9.60
CA HIS A 664 39.68 67.79 10.06
C HIS A 664 38.62 67.31 9.05
N ILE A 665 38.81 67.60 7.75
CA ILE A 665 37.93 67.11 6.68
C ILE A 665 37.99 65.58 6.58
N ALA A 666 39.17 64.98 6.66
CA ALA A 666 39.34 63.52 6.59
C ALA A 666 38.67 62.80 7.77
N LEU A 667 38.80 63.32 8.99
CA LEU A 667 38.13 62.78 10.18
C LEU A 667 36.61 62.95 10.11
N GLN A 668 36.12 64.08 9.59
CA GLN A 668 34.68 64.29 9.41
C GLN A 668 34.08 63.37 8.33
N ARG A 669 34.83 63.10 7.25
CA ARG A 669 34.44 62.15 6.19
C ARG A 669 34.49 60.70 6.69
N ARG A 670 35.51 60.34 7.47
CA ARG A 670 35.66 59.01 8.08
C ARG A 670 34.53 58.71 9.08
N ARG A 671 34.13 59.69 9.90
CA ARG A 671 32.97 59.54 10.79
C ARG A 671 31.66 59.30 10.02
N LYS A 672 31.43 60.02 8.92
CA LYS A 672 30.25 59.78 8.05
C LYS A 672 30.27 58.41 7.37
N ILE A 673 31.43 57.97 6.87
CA ILE A 673 31.58 56.65 6.25
C ILE A 673 31.41 55.53 7.28
N GLU A 674 31.92 55.70 8.51
CA GLU A 674 31.72 54.73 9.59
C GLU A 674 30.25 54.65 10.05
N GLU A 675 29.50 55.76 10.04
CA GLU A 675 28.06 55.77 10.31
C GLU A 675 27.24 55.12 9.18
N GLU A 676 27.59 55.36 7.91
CA GLU A 676 26.99 54.68 6.75
C GLU A 676 27.34 53.18 6.70
N GLN A 677 28.57 52.80 7.06
CA GLN A 677 28.96 51.39 7.16
C GLN A 677 28.30 50.69 8.35
N ARG A 678 28.07 51.37 9.48
CA ARG A 678 27.29 50.80 10.60
C ARG A 678 25.81 50.66 10.27
N SER A 679 25.23 51.58 9.49
CA SER A 679 23.83 51.45 9.06
C SER A 679 23.67 50.39 7.97
N LEU A 680 24.62 50.28 7.04
CA LEU A 680 24.67 49.21 6.03
C LEU A 680 24.93 47.83 6.66
N LYS A 681 25.86 47.68 7.62
CA LYS A 681 26.06 46.42 8.36
C LYS A 681 24.81 46.00 9.13
N LYS A 682 24.08 46.94 9.74
CA LYS A 682 22.76 46.65 10.37
C LYS A 682 21.68 46.23 9.36
N LEU A 683 21.72 46.78 8.14
CA LEU A 683 20.80 46.43 7.05
C LEU A 683 21.18 45.10 6.38
N GLU A 684 22.47 44.76 6.37
CA GLU A 684 23.03 43.52 5.81
C GLU A 684 22.89 42.34 6.80
N GLU A 685 23.03 42.58 8.11
CA GLU A 685 22.65 41.61 9.17
C GLU A 685 21.14 41.34 9.20
N ALA A 686 20.30 42.33 8.88
CA ALA A 686 18.86 42.14 8.73
C ALA A 686 18.45 41.41 7.44
N ARG A 687 19.39 41.21 6.49
CA ARG A 687 19.14 40.61 5.16
C ARG A 687 19.87 39.30 4.92
N LYS A 688 20.71 38.85 5.86
CA LYS A 688 21.22 37.47 5.87
C LYS A 688 20.10 36.51 6.32
N PRO A 689 19.82 35.41 5.60
CA PRO A 689 18.93 34.38 6.10
C PRO A 689 19.55 33.79 7.36
N LYS A 690 18.81 33.84 8.48
CA LYS A 690 19.21 33.17 9.73
C LYS A 690 19.44 31.67 9.44
N PRO A 691 20.53 31.08 9.93
CA PRO A 691 20.65 29.61 9.98
C PRO A 691 19.58 29.04 10.91
N ALA A 692 19.11 27.83 10.60
CA ALA A 692 18.02 27.16 11.31
C ALA A 692 18.31 27.08 12.82
N GLU A 693 17.35 27.54 13.63
CA GLU A 693 17.42 27.48 15.10
C GLU A 693 17.29 26.01 15.55
N GLU A 694 18.18 25.57 16.45
CA GLU A 694 18.15 24.25 17.10
C GLU A 694 17.08 24.25 18.22
N PHE A 695 16.45 23.10 18.48
CA PHE A 695 15.27 22.97 19.36
C PHE A 695 15.51 23.40 20.83
N SER A 696 16.76 23.54 21.26
CA SER A 696 17.15 23.92 22.63
C SER A 696 16.97 25.42 22.94
N ASP A 697 17.03 26.30 21.92
CA ASP A 697 16.89 27.76 22.09
C ASP A 697 15.43 28.24 22.16
N ILE A 698 14.48 27.33 21.92
CA ILE A 698 13.05 27.56 22.11
C ILE A 698 12.68 27.36 23.58
N GLU A 699 13.32 26.42 24.28
CA GLU A 699 12.98 26.04 25.65
C GLU A 699 13.41 27.11 26.68
N SER A 700 14.50 27.84 26.43
CA SER A 700 14.97 28.92 27.30
C SER A 700 14.10 30.19 27.23
N LYS A 701 13.43 30.46 26.09
CA LYS A 701 12.53 31.62 25.92
C LYS A 701 11.13 31.42 26.51
N PHE A 702 10.76 30.19 26.86
CA PHE A 702 9.51 29.89 27.58
C PHE A 702 9.69 29.79 29.11
N ALA A 703 10.93 29.73 29.60
CA ALA A 703 11.22 29.62 31.03
C ALA A 703 11.23 30.96 31.80
N GLU A 704 11.21 32.11 31.11
CA GLU A 704 11.35 33.44 31.74
C GLU A 704 10.12 34.36 31.57
N SER A 705 8.92 33.79 31.55
CA SER A 705 7.68 34.54 31.78
C SER A 705 6.73 33.75 32.66
N GLY A 706 6.67 34.12 33.92
CA GLY A 706 5.75 33.57 34.91
C GLY A 706 4.27 33.68 34.51
N GLU A 707 3.50 32.77 35.11
CA GLU A 707 2.05 32.58 35.03
C GLU A 707 1.21 33.80 34.62
N LYS A 708 0.53 33.67 33.47
CA LYS A 708 -0.83 34.18 33.30
C LYS A 708 -1.71 33.05 32.77
N GLN A 709 -2.76 32.76 33.54
CA GLN A 709 -3.84 31.87 33.12
C GLN A 709 -4.45 32.38 31.81
N VAL A 710 -4.50 31.51 30.80
CA VAL A 710 -5.19 31.77 29.54
C VAL A 710 -6.68 31.51 29.77
N GLU A 711 -7.46 32.58 29.81
CA GLU A 711 -8.90 32.53 29.61
C GLU A 711 -9.15 32.32 28.10
N LEU A 712 -9.86 31.25 27.74
CA LEU A 712 -10.22 30.94 26.35
C LEU A 712 -11.01 32.11 25.76
N VAL A 713 -10.46 32.75 24.73
CA VAL A 713 -11.18 33.76 23.94
C VAL A 713 -12.22 33.06 23.08
N GLU A 714 -13.50 33.28 23.39
CA GLU A 714 -14.62 32.95 22.53
C GLU A 714 -14.50 33.65 21.16
N SER A 715 -14.77 32.89 20.11
CA SER A 715 -14.90 33.40 18.74
C SER A 715 -16.10 34.36 18.67
N PRO A 716 -16.05 35.47 17.92
CA PRO A 716 -17.21 36.35 17.79
C PRO A 716 -18.31 35.61 17.02
N SER A 717 -19.40 35.26 17.71
CA SER A 717 -20.60 34.70 17.08
C SER A 717 -21.34 35.80 16.32
N MET A 718 -21.51 35.63 15.01
CA MET A 718 -22.38 36.47 14.19
C MET A 718 -23.74 35.81 13.99
N ASP A 719 -24.81 36.60 14.02
CA ASP A 719 -26.17 36.12 13.78
C ASP A 719 -26.40 35.72 12.32
N ALA A 720 -27.13 34.63 12.09
CA ALA A 720 -27.38 34.10 10.74
C ALA A 720 -28.13 35.08 9.83
N GLY A 721 -28.95 35.98 10.40
CA GLY A 721 -29.62 37.05 9.66
C GLY A 721 -28.65 38.14 9.18
N ALA A 722 -27.63 38.46 9.99
CA ALA A 722 -26.61 39.44 9.64
C ALA A 722 -25.69 38.95 8.51
N PHE A 723 -25.40 37.64 8.48
CA PHE A 723 -24.62 37.03 7.40
C PHE A 723 -25.41 36.98 6.06
N SER A 724 -26.70 36.68 6.12
CA SER A 724 -27.61 36.70 4.97
C SER A 724 -27.71 38.09 4.33
N ALA A 725 -27.78 39.15 5.14
CA ALA A 725 -27.84 40.54 4.68
C ALA A 725 -26.52 41.00 4.04
N ALA A 726 -25.38 40.62 4.62
CA ALA A 726 -24.06 40.94 4.07
C ALA A 726 -23.77 40.20 2.75
N PHE A 727 -24.23 38.95 2.63
CA PHE A 727 -24.07 38.15 1.42
C PHE A 727 -24.95 38.64 0.25
N SER A 728 -26.17 39.10 0.54
CA SER A 728 -27.08 39.64 -0.48
C SER A 728 -26.68 41.03 -1.00
N LEU A 729 -25.91 41.80 -0.23
CA LEU A 729 -25.31 43.08 -0.66
C LEU A 729 -24.07 42.92 -1.56
N SER A 730 -23.43 41.74 -1.54
CA SER A 730 -22.20 41.44 -2.31
C SER A 730 -22.46 40.77 -3.67
N SER A 731 -23.69 40.36 -3.98
CA SER A 731 -24.02 39.72 -5.25
C SER A 731 -24.59 40.73 -6.25
N GLY A 732 -23.87 41.02 -7.34
CA GLY A 732 -24.35 41.84 -8.45
C GLY A 732 -25.61 41.26 -9.14
N PRO A 733 -26.33 42.06 -9.97
CA PRO A 733 -27.65 41.70 -10.48
C PRO A 733 -27.64 40.45 -11.38
N ARG A 734 -28.60 39.56 -11.12
CA ARG A 734 -28.83 38.30 -11.83
C ARG A 734 -29.25 38.55 -13.30
N LYS A 735 -28.60 37.87 -14.24
CA LYS A 735 -28.92 37.86 -15.68
C LYS A 735 -30.36 37.33 -15.87
N GLN A 736 -31.19 38.07 -16.62
CA GLN A 736 -32.56 37.66 -16.96
C GLN A 736 -32.57 36.42 -17.88
N THR A 737 -33.36 35.43 -17.50
CA THR A 737 -33.66 34.22 -18.28
C THR A 737 -34.59 34.56 -19.44
N SER A 738 -34.33 33.97 -20.62
CA SER A 738 -35.14 34.12 -21.84
C SER A 738 -36.57 33.62 -21.67
N THR A 739 -37.51 34.28 -22.36
CA THR A 739 -38.96 34.00 -22.38
C THR A 739 -39.31 32.56 -22.77
N PRO A 740 -40.30 31.90 -22.12
CA PRO A 740 -40.80 30.59 -22.53
C PRO A 740 -41.66 30.66 -23.81
N ALA A 741 -41.70 29.55 -24.55
CA ALA A 741 -42.54 29.37 -25.72
C ALA A 741 -44.02 29.12 -25.35
N ASP A 742 -44.92 29.38 -26.30
CA ASP A 742 -46.39 29.42 -26.20
C ASP A 742 -47.03 28.07 -25.78
N ASP A 743 -47.85 28.10 -24.72
CA ASP A 743 -48.50 26.94 -24.08
C ASP A 743 -49.46 26.18 -25.03
N GLN A 744 -49.98 26.83 -26.08
CA GLN A 744 -50.91 26.17 -27.03
C GLN A 744 -50.23 25.10 -27.91
N LEU A 745 -48.91 25.21 -28.14
CA LEU A 745 -48.16 24.21 -28.92
C LEU A 745 -47.79 22.99 -28.09
N VAL A 746 -47.71 23.15 -26.76
CA VAL A 746 -47.39 22.07 -25.82
C VAL A 746 -48.60 21.16 -25.60
N GLU A 747 -49.79 21.72 -25.54
CA GLU A 747 -51.03 20.96 -25.36
C GLU A 747 -51.39 20.13 -26.62
N ALA A 748 -51.17 20.68 -27.82
CA ALA A 748 -51.40 19.97 -29.09
C ALA A 748 -50.42 18.79 -29.30
N ALA A 749 -49.18 18.89 -28.81
CA ALA A 749 -48.21 17.80 -28.87
C ALA A 749 -48.53 16.67 -27.89
N ALA A 750 -49.12 16.98 -26.73
CA ALA A 750 -49.54 15.98 -25.74
C ALA A 750 -50.71 15.12 -26.25
N THR A 751 -51.68 15.70 -26.96
CA THR A 751 -52.85 14.95 -27.47
C THR A 751 -52.49 13.94 -28.57
N VAL A 752 -51.45 14.23 -29.37
CA VAL A 752 -50.97 13.33 -30.43
C VAL A 752 -50.16 12.16 -29.85
N LEU A 753 -49.45 12.37 -28.74
CA LEU A 753 -48.77 11.30 -28.00
C LEU A 753 -49.78 10.34 -27.35
N ASP A 754 -50.79 10.87 -26.65
CA ASP A 754 -51.79 10.05 -25.96
C ASP A 754 -52.59 9.13 -26.91
N HIS A 755 -52.83 9.58 -28.15
CA HIS A 755 -53.55 8.78 -29.15
C HIS A 755 -52.68 7.68 -29.79
N HIS A 756 -51.35 7.83 -29.81
CA HIS A 756 -50.43 6.79 -30.26
C HIS A 756 -50.23 5.73 -29.17
N ASP A 757 -50.11 6.14 -27.90
CA ASP A 757 -49.96 5.24 -26.76
C ASP A 757 -51.21 4.35 -26.57
N ALA A 758 -52.42 4.89 -26.72
CA ALA A 758 -53.65 4.10 -26.60
C ALA A 758 -53.76 2.99 -27.67
N LYS A 759 -53.22 3.22 -28.87
CA LYS A 759 -53.26 2.25 -29.97
C LYS A 759 -52.20 1.15 -29.81
N GLU A 760 -51.05 1.50 -29.25
CA GLU A 760 -49.95 0.57 -28.99
C GLU A 760 -50.28 -0.37 -27.80
N VAL A 761 -50.94 0.15 -26.78
CA VAL A 761 -51.42 -0.65 -25.64
C VAL A 761 -52.47 -1.69 -26.06
N ILE A 762 -53.39 -1.35 -26.97
CA ILE A 762 -54.39 -2.33 -27.47
C ILE A 762 -53.72 -3.45 -28.28
N LEU A 763 -52.69 -3.13 -29.07
CA LEU A 763 -51.94 -4.14 -29.84
C LEU A 763 -51.15 -5.09 -28.93
N GLN A 764 -50.56 -4.58 -27.84
CA GLN A 764 -49.87 -5.40 -26.85
C GLN A 764 -50.83 -6.31 -26.05
N MET A 765 -52.05 -5.84 -25.78
CA MET A 765 -53.08 -6.66 -25.13
C MET A 765 -53.54 -7.83 -26.02
N ASP A 766 -53.70 -7.61 -27.33
CA ASP A 766 -54.03 -8.67 -28.30
C ASP A 766 -52.89 -9.68 -28.49
N GLU A 767 -51.63 -9.22 -28.50
CA GLU A 767 -50.44 -10.08 -28.56
C GLU A 767 -50.30 -10.95 -27.29
N MET A 768 -50.59 -10.38 -26.12
CA MET A 768 -50.53 -11.09 -24.84
C MET A 768 -51.65 -12.14 -24.72
N ALA A 769 -52.86 -11.83 -25.22
CA ALA A 769 -53.97 -12.76 -25.28
C ALA A 769 -53.71 -13.93 -26.24
N THR A 770 -53.09 -13.66 -27.40
CA THR A 770 -52.73 -14.71 -28.36
C THR A 770 -51.62 -15.63 -27.85
N ASN A 771 -50.62 -15.11 -27.13
CA ASN A 771 -49.58 -15.93 -26.49
C ASN A 771 -50.12 -16.81 -25.36
N LEU A 772 -51.07 -16.31 -24.54
CA LEU A 772 -51.74 -17.11 -23.50
C LEU A 772 -52.55 -18.28 -24.07
N MET A 773 -53.08 -18.15 -25.29
CA MET A 773 -53.86 -19.20 -25.95
C MET A 773 -53.03 -20.30 -26.62
N LEU A 774 -51.81 -19.99 -27.05
CA LEU A 774 -50.93 -20.95 -27.72
C LEU A 774 -50.08 -21.77 -26.74
N GLU A 775 -49.71 -21.21 -25.58
CA GLU A 775 -48.73 -21.83 -24.67
C GLU A 775 -49.24 -22.04 -23.22
N GLY A 776 -50.47 -21.65 -22.90
CA GLY A 776 -50.95 -21.60 -21.51
C GLY A 776 -50.20 -20.53 -20.70
N SER A 777 -50.44 -20.42 -19.38
CA SER A 777 -49.73 -19.43 -18.57
C SER A 777 -48.22 -19.69 -18.63
N SER A 778 -47.48 -18.76 -19.25
CA SER A 778 -46.02 -18.83 -19.25
C SER A 778 -45.49 -18.83 -17.82
N PRO A 779 -44.45 -19.64 -17.50
CA PRO A 779 -43.80 -19.58 -16.20
C PRO A 779 -43.24 -18.16 -15.98
N ALA A 780 -43.17 -17.74 -14.72
CA ALA A 780 -42.63 -16.44 -14.36
C ALA A 780 -41.25 -16.23 -14.99
N HIS A 781 -41.00 -14.99 -15.44
CA HIS A 781 -39.71 -14.57 -15.99
C HIS A 781 -38.57 -15.04 -15.07
N SER A 782 -37.48 -15.55 -15.65
CA SER A 782 -36.36 -16.22 -14.94
C SER A 782 -35.72 -15.44 -13.78
N SER A 783 -35.98 -14.13 -13.69
CA SER A 783 -35.53 -13.25 -12.61
C SER A 783 -36.43 -13.23 -11.37
N ASN A 784 -37.63 -13.81 -11.44
CA ASN A 784 -38.57 -13.92 -10.32
C ASN A 784 -38.56 -15.29 -9.63
N LEU A 785 -37.62 -16.18 -10.01
CA LEU A 785 -37.42 -17.49 -9.37
C LEU A 785 -36.48 -17.43 -8.15
N ASP A 786 -35.83 -16.30 -7.88
CA ASP A 786 -34.82 -16.13 -6.82
C ASP A 786 -35.27 -15.28 -5.62
N LEU A 787 -36.57 -14.99 -5.50
CA LEU A 787 -37.11 -14.33 -4.30
C LEU A 787 -37.93 -15.34 -3.50
N PRO A 788 -37.61 -15.57 -2.21
CA PRO A 788 -38.50 -16.36 -1.35
C PRO A 788 -39.84 -15.63 -1.19
N ASP A 789 -40.94 -16.38 -1.14
CA ASP A 789 -42.25 -15.85 -0.75
C ASP A 789 -42.14 -15.29 0.67
N VAL A 790 -42.13 -13.96 0.76
CA VAL A 790 -42.22 -13.24 2.03
C VAL A 790 -43.69 -12.90 2.23
N ASP A 791 -44.29 -13.44 3.29
CA ASP A 791 -45.56 -12.95 3.80
C ASP A 791 -45.45 -11.44 4.04
N SER A 792 -46.16 -10.65 3.23
CA SER A 792 -46.16 -9.21 3.36
C SER A 792 -46.94 -8.82 4.62
N GLU A 793 -46.25 -8.48 5.70
CA GLU A 793 -46.81 -7.61 6.72
C GLU A 793 -47.13 -6.26 6.05
N ASN A 794 -48.40 -5.86 6.12
CA ASN A 794 -48.89 -4.59 5.57
C ASN A 794 -48.34 -3.42 6.41
N GLU A 795 -47.10 -3.00 6.15
CA GLU A 795 -46.66 -1.67 6.56
C GLU A 795 -47.01 -0.63 5.49
N ARG A 796 -48.01 0.16 5.87
CA ARG A 796 -48.60 1.29 5.16
C ARG A 796 -47.53 2.31 4.73
N THR A 797 -47.18 2.33 3.45
CA THR A 797 -46.39 3.45 2.89
C THR A 797 -47.26 4.71 2.82
N THR A 798 -46.85 5.76 3.55
CA THR A 798 -47.48 7.08 3.45
C THR A 798 -46.99 7.78 2.17
N ARG A 799 -47.89 7.98 1.20
CA ARG A 799 -47.64 8.89 0.07
C ARG A 799 -47.62 10.33 0.56
N HIS A 800 -46.51 11.03 0.39
CA HIS A 800 -46.49 12.49 0.48
C HIS A 800 -47.07 13.08 -0.81
N ASP A 801 -48.19 13.80 -0.69
CA ASP A 801 -48.78 14.63 -1.75
C ASP A 801 -48.15 16.03 -1.68
N PRO A 802 -47.22 16.40 -2.58
CA PRO A 802 -46.53 17.68 -2.53
C PRO A 802 -47.38 18.86 -3.04
N LYS A 803 -48.64 18.63 -3.45
CA LYS A 803 -49.55 19.69 -3.94
C LYS A 803 -50.84 19.84 -3.14
N GLY A 804 -51.07 19.03 -2.12
CA GLY A 804 -52.12 19.22 -1.12
C GLY A 804 -53.55 19.27 -1.68
N LEU A 805 -53.92 18.33 -2.54
CA LEU A 805 -55.21 18.35 -3.26
C LEU A 805 -56.23 17.30 -2.79
N MET A 806 -55.98 16.56 -1.71
CA MET A 806 -56.97 15.59 -1.19
C MET A 806 -57.66 16.08 0.09
N GLU A 807 -58.93 16.49 -0.05
CA GLU A 807 -59.85 16.68 1.08
C GLU A 807 -60.25 15.33 1.69
N SER A 808 -60.03 15.18 3.00
CA SER A 808 -60.44 13.99 3.76
C SER A 808 -61.92 14.04 4.13
N LYS A 809 -62.77 13.25 3.47
CA LYS A 809 -64.10 12.90 3.99
C LYS A 809 -64.03 11.52 4.68
N LYS A 810 -64.17 11.51 6.01
CA LYS A 810 -64.37 10.29 6.79
C LYS A 810 -65.81 9.81 6.65
N VAL A 811 -66.00 8.64 6.04
CA VAL A 811 -67.24 7.86 6.14
C VAL A 811 -66.97 6.71 7.12
N PRO A 812 -67.83 6.47 8.14
CA PRO A 812 -67.65 5.35 9.05
C PRO A 812 -68.19 4.04 8.45
N LEU A 813 -67.41 2.96 8.54
CA LEU A 813 -67.82 1.60 8.22
C LEU A 813 -68.62 0.97 9.39
N PRO A 814 -69.60 0.09 9.10
CA PRO A 814 -70.46 -0.56 10.09
C PRO A 814 -69.72 -1.68 10.85
N LYS A 815 -70.22 -2.01 12.05
CA LYS A 815 -69.71 -3.06 12.94
C LYS A 815 -70.04 -4.45 12.39
N ASN A 816 -69.08 -5.38 12.51
CA ASN A 816 -69.25 -6.82 12.28
C ASN A 816 -70.28 -7.42 13.25
N GLU A 817 -71.28 -8.10 12.70
CA GLU A 817 -72.03 -9.15 13.39
C GLU A 817 -71.58 -10.52 12.87
N ASN A 818 -71.47 -11.46 13.81
CA ASN A 818 -71.16 -12.87 13.63
C ASN A 818 -72.11 -13.55 12.65
N LEU A 819 -71.57 -14.46 11.83
CA LEU A 819 -72.30 -15.53 11.15
C LEU A 819 -71.42 -16.80 11.15
N ASP A 820 -71.27 -17.39 12.34
CA ASP A 820 -71.31 -18.85 12.47
C ASP A 820 -72.79 -19.21 12.39
N ASP A 821 -73.22 -19.65 11.22
CA ASP A 821 -74.38 -20.51 10.94
C ASP A 821 -74.70 -20.34 9.46
N LEU A 822 -74.46 -21.37 8.65
CA LEU A 822 -75.49 -22.02 7.83
C LEU A 822 -74.86 -23.13 6.99
N ASP A 823 -75.35 -24.34 7.24
CA ASP A 823 -75.29 -25.50 6.37
C ASP A 823 -75.70 -25.16 4.92
N ILE A 824 -74.95 -25.68 3.94
CA ILE A 824 -75.34 -26.59 2.84
C ILE A 824 -74.08 -26.96 2.04
#